data_AF-A0A8T4EQZ1-F1
#
_entry.id   AF-A0A8T4EQZ1-F1
#
_cell.length_a   1.000
_cell.length_b   1.000
_cell.length_c   1.000
_cell.angle_alpha   90.00
_cell.angle_beta   90.00
_cell.angle_gamma   90.00
#
_symmetry.space_group_name_H-M   'P 1'
#
loop_
_entity.id
_entity.type
_entity.pdbx_description
1 polymer ?
#
loop_
_entity_poly.entity_id
_entity_poly.type
_entity_poly.pdbx_seq_one_letter_code
_entity_poly.pdbx_strand_id
1 'polypeptide(L)'
;MNIGKTVKKIAALAAGATMLGATIMGATALDLSNYPAPFVTNGVWDGKIVVGANAATSDVVGAIDLAAALQADATITSEVNVPGAAGTATVIGDSAEFKAGSDILTLGEALSDVKETFGEDDLEALKSGVLDTGAGTTPVKQYLKFDDNTAEVVYEPEGEDDVLGDYLFFDDGDVIFEYHMEFTESAISEIDGDDLPDLEGEVLNILGAPYTIVDATVDDLDILLKLMGGEVADVLRDGETKTYDIDGKSYEVTAVFIDSDVSSAKLSVNGVMTKELEEGDTQVLGSDVTVGVQEILTNQREGLVEFYLGANKLELSDDDFTDTDYAEESSVKIGSTSALDNVDLIIKATNTSDELRISYIKFQAVTDTEYWVPAGKGLKEFLEEPEVMLSETWDIVYAGLMKTGTTDIEFNSVSDEGYKLTFTNVDGDEYVVPYLHSDIDDYDFAFGSDDDRLIYTEYNDIDDPQSVNDTFISDDAYFVVSDKETDADTVDDAITRVLRYKSITTSSKVVTFEDLAGSSWSVSYIGTPGTDAEGDLIVDGKTHKFYVGDESATDAEDYALSIDLDADGDIVDGTQVYLVTHGGAIIDLGAQTFDANGILADIGDDLNVSAVISTPVDLFDEDPGAAETIEIFFEDVSADDEVSLDVTTPAMQTDDANDNYDKAMTDYGAYVEQFNPESGQSSLKIEFPLVQRGVQVFVTAGTVEVHEGSTTSGGAITTTTVNPIAVGLAVLDTEAPAIGSKNMIVVGGPCINTVAAALMGNQADCTAGFEAGKAVIKMFADKNALLVAGYSAQDTLGACRVLAKYEMYDLSGTEVEVIAADLSALSVNTVQ
;
A
#
# COMPACT_ATOMS: atom_id res chain seq x y z
N MET A 1 -14.65 16.74 35.83
CA MET A 1 -13.53 17.72 35.78
C MET A 1 -13.15 17.83 34.32
N ASN A 2 -13.04 19.05 33.75
CA ASN A 2 -12.86 19.26 32.31
C ASN A 2 -11.53 18.67 31.81
N ILE A 3 -11.61 17.57 31.07
CA ILE A 3 -10.53 17.05 30.21
C ILE A 3 -11.07 17.07 28.79
N GLY A 4 -10.88 18.19 28.13
CA GLY A 4 -10.66 18.19 26.69
C GLY A 4 -9.29 18.81 26.51
N LYS A 5 -8.28 18.02 26.11
CA LYS A 5 -7.05 18.53 25.46
C LYS A 5 -5.95 17.53 25.03
N THR A 6 -6.15 16.21 25.02
CA THR A 6 -5.06 15.30 24.53
C THR A 6 -5.34 14.63 23.17
N VAL A 7 -6.58 14.62 22.66
CA VAL A 7 -6.93 14.02 21.34
C VAL A 7 -6.97 15.06 20.22
N LYS A 8 -5.90 15.86 20.00
CA LYS A 8 -5.90 16.86 18.91
C LYS A 8 -4.60 16.99 18.12
N LYS A 9 -3.95 15.85 17.81
CA LYS A 9 -2.81 15.85 16.87
C LYS A 9 -2.82 14.76 15.79
N ILE A 10 -3.90 13.99 15.63
CA ILE A 10 -4.04 12.99 14.54
C ILE A 10 -5.31 13.29 13.75
N ALA A 11 -5.35 14.45 13.10
CA ALA A 11 -6.41 14.77 12.15
C ALA A 11 -5.89 15.73 11.08
N ALA A 12 -6.01 15.28 9.83
CA ALA A 12 -5.81 16.00 8.56
C ALA A 12 -4.36 16.34 8.15
N LEU A 13 -3.72 15.39 7.47
CA LEU A 13 -2.75 15.67 6.40
C LEU A 13 -3.22 15.00 5.08
N ALA A 14 -4.49 15.18 4.75
CA ALA A 14 -5.00 15.05 3.40
C ALA A 14 -5.11 16.47 2.81
N ALA A 15 -4.11 16.88 2.05
CA ALA A 15 -4.15 17.96 1.04
C ALA A 15 -2.72 18.24 0.54
N GLY A 16 -2.49 18.03 -0.76
CA GLY A 16 -1.24 18.40 -1.42
C GLY A 16 -0.87 19.87 -1.21
N ALA A 17 0.38 20.11 -0.83
CA ALA A 17 1.04 21.41 -0.94
C ALA A 17 2.57 21.23 -0.91
N THR A 18 3.22 21.70 -1.96
CA THR A 18 4.65 21.99 -2.02
C THR A 18 5.10 22.83 -0.82
N MET A 19 5.80 22.23 0.15
CA MET A 19 6.41 22.97 1.27
C MET A 19 7.78 23.51 0.88
N LEU A 20 7.78 24.60 0.10
CA LEU A 20 8.90 25.53 0.09
C LEU A 20 9.08 26.12 1.49
N GLY A 21 10.35 26.19 1.94
CA GLY A 21 10.72 26.36 3.33
C GLY A 21 10.11 27.56 4.06
N ALA A 22 9.63 27.28 5.27
CA ALA A 22 9.35 28.28 6.30
C ALA A 22 9.75 27.72 7.68
N THR A 23 10.96 28.05 8.14
CA THR A 23 11.33 27.95 9.56
C THR A 23 10.43 28.88 10.38
N ILE A 24 9.38 28.34 11.01
CA ILE A 24 8.63 29.03 12.05
C ILE A 24 9.22 28.62 13.41
N MET A 25 10.31 29.26 13.81
CA MET A 25 10.73 29.28 15.22
C MET A 25 9.79 30.23 16.00
N GLY A 26 8.68 29.70 16.49
CA GLY A 26 7.90 30.30 17.56
C GLY A 26 8.42 29.80 18.91
N ALA A 27 8.69 30.70 19.86
CA ALA A 27 9.22 30.39 21.19
C ALA A 27 8.26 29.53 22.03
N THR A 28 8.28 28.22 21.85
CA THR A 28 7.86 27.24 22.86
C THR A 28 9.02 27.06 23.85
N ALA A 29 8.73 26.90 25.14
CA ALA A 29 9.76 26.52 26.09
C ALA A 29 10.27 25.12 25.70
N LEU A 30 11.58 25.00 25.48
CA LEU A 30 12.23 23.71 25.23
C LEU A 30 12.04 22.81 26.45
N ASP A 31 11.19 21.79 26.28
CA ASP A 31 10.92 20.71 27.23
C ASP A 31 11.82 19.52 26.91
N LEU A 32 12.31 18.81 27.93
CA LEU A 32 13.17 17.63 27.78
C LEU A 32 12.50 16.50 26.97
N SER A 33 11.17 16.50 26.85
CA SER A 33 10.41 15.58 26.00
C SER A 33 10.68 15.77 24.50
N ASN A 34 11.32 16.87 24.12
CA ASN A 34 11.74 17.13 22.75
C ASN A 34 13.21 16.75 22.48
N TYR A 35 13.94 16.22 23.47
CA TYR A 35 15.30 15.71 23.24
C TYR A 35 15.25 14.57 22.21
N PRO A 36 16.14 14.54 21.19
CA PRO A 36 17.43 15.23 21.10
C PRO A 36 17.41 16.66 20.53
N ALA A 37 16.26 17.25 20.20
CA ALA A 37 16.20 18.67 19.84
C ALA A 37 16.53 19.55 21.06
N PRO A 38 17.27 20.67 20.89
CA PRO A 38 17.69 21.28 19.63
C PRO A 38 19.08 20.84 19.16
N PHE A 39 19.65 19.78 19.74
CA PHE A 39 21.02 19.35 19.46
C PHE A 39 21.15 18.55 18.18
N VAL A 40 20.11 17.78 17.82
CA VAL A 40 19.94 17.17 16.50
C VAL A 40 18.65 17.73 15.89
N THR A 41 18.73 18.21 14.65
CA THR A 41 17.55 18.65 13.89
C THR A 41 17.73 18.22 12.44
N ASN A 42 16.73 17.53 11.88
CA ASN A 42 16.76 16.96 10.53
C ASN A 42 18.01 16.11 10.26
N GLY A 43 18.40 15.23 11.20
CA GLY A 43 19.59 14.38 11.07
C GLY A 43 20.93 15.13 11.13
N VAL A 44 20.92 16.43 11.44
CA VAL A 44 22.13 17.26 11.56
C VAL A 44 22.37 17.60 13.02
N TRP A 45 23.52 17.17 13.53
CA TRP A 45 24.02 17.61 14.83
C TRP A 45 24.49 19.07 14.77
N ASP A 46 23.96 19.90 15.66
CA ASP A 46 24.44 21.25 15.94
C ASP A 46 24.63 21.45 17.45
N GLY A 47 25.82 21.12 17.95
CA GLY A 47 26.18 21.35 19.35
C GLY A 47 27.61 20.99 19.71
N LYS A 48 27.94 21.11 21.01
CA LYS A 48 29.19 20.62 21.61
C LYS A 48 28.91 19.81 22.87
N ILE A 49 29.62 18.71 23.05
CA ILE A 49 29.68 18.02 24.35
C ILE A 49 30.83 18.62 25.16
N VAL A 50 30.54 19.21 26.31
CA VAL A 50 31.51 19.91 27.14
C VAL A 50 31.81 19.09 28.38
N VAL A 51 33.05 18.59 28.48
CA VAL A 51 33.50 17.79 29.61
C VAL A 51 34.49 18.59 30.46
N GLY A 52 34.43 18.46 31.78
CA GLY A 52 35.35 19.18 32.67
C GLY A 52 36.82 18.80 32.46
N ALA A 53 37.75 19.75 32.48
CA ALA A 53 39.19 19.46 32.38
C ALA A 53 39.73 18.57 33.51
N ASN A 54 39.03 18.54 34.65
CA ASN A 54 39.33 17.65 35.78
C ASN A 54 38.29 16.52 35.94
N ALA A 55 37.50 16.23 34.89
CA ALA A 55 36.48 15.20 34.94
C ALA A 55 37.09 13.81 35.16
N ALA A 56 36.36 12.95 35.88
CA ALA A 56 36.78 11.57 36.08
C ALA A 56 36.58 10.78 34.78
N THR A 57 37.26 9.63 34.66
CA THR A 57 37.13 8.76 33.49
C THR A 57 35.69 8.34 33.22
N SER A 58 34.86 8.17 34.25
CA SER A 58 33.44 7.83 34.09
C SER A 58 32.62 8.95 33.44
N ASP A 59 32.92 10.22 33.74
CA ASP A 59 32.25 11.36 33.10
C ASP A 59 32.61 11.43 31.61
N VAL A 60 33.89 11.15 31.28
CA VAL A 60 34.37 11.08 29.90
C VAL A 60 33.71 9.91 29.15
N VAL A 61 33.56 8.74 29.79
CA VAL A 61 32.83 7.60 29.21
C VAL A 61 31.36 7.96 28.96
N GLY A 62 30.68 8.59 29.93
CA GLY A 62 29.30 9.03 29.75
C GLY A 62 29.13 10.01 28.59
N ALA A 63 30.07 10.93 28.42
CA ALA A 63 30.10 11.85 27.27
C ALA A 63 30.33 11.12 25.93
N ILE A 64 31.10 10.02 25.91
CA ILE A 64 31.31 9.17 24.73
C ILE A 64 30.04 8.39 24.40
N ASP A 65 29.37 7.81 25.40
CA ASP A 65 28.11 7.08 25.21
C ASP A 65 27.03 8.01 24.62
N LEU A 66 26.94 9.25 25.11
CA LEU A 66 26.06 10.28 24.54
C LEU A 66 26.42 10.63 23.10
N ALA A 67 27.71 10.81 22.80
CA ALA A 67 28.16 11.08 21.43
C ALA A 67 27.78 9.96 20.47
N ALA A 68 27.87 8.70 20.91
CA ALA A 68 27.52 7.53 20.12
C ALA A 68 26.00 7.44 19.90
N ALA A 69 25.19 7.70 20.92
CA ALA A 69 23.73 7.73 20.78
C ALA A 69 23.27 8.82 19.80
N LEU A 70 23.79 10.05 19.97
CA LEU A 70 23.47 11.17 19.08
C LEU A 70 23.94 10.95 17.62
N GLN A 71 24.96 10.11 17.42
CA GLN A 71 25.38 9.69 16.09
C GLN A 71 24.39 8.73 15.43
N ALA A 72 23.68 7.91 16.21
CA ALA A 72 22.59 7.07 15.71
C ALA A 72 21.36 7.92 15.33
N ASP A 73 21.11 9.02 16.05
CA ASP A 73 20.01 9.95 15.74
C ASP A 73 20.31 10.89 14.56
N ALA A 74 21.59 11.03 14.19
CA ALA A 74 22.04 11.86 13.06
C ALA A 74 21.92 11.12 11.72
N THR A 75 20.74 10.61 11.39
CA THR A 75 20.44 9.98 10.09
C THR A 75 19.75 10.96 9.16
N ILE A 76 20.17 10.98 7.89
CA ILE A 76 19.47 11.67 6.81
C ILE A 76 18.79 10.60 5.97
N THR A 77 17.47 10.68 5.89
CA THR A 77 16.69 9.93 4.93
C THR A 77 16.76 10.66 3.59
N SER A 78 17.12 9.95 2.53
CA SER A 78 17.10 10.49 1.17
C SER A 78 16.39 9.51 0.24
N GLU A 79 15.43 10.05 -0.51
CA GLU A 79 14.76 9.35 -1.60
C GLU A 79 15.66 9.39 -2.84
N VAL A 80 15.90 8.23 -3.44
CA VAL A 80 16.59 8.11 -4.73
C VAL A 80 15.57 7.61 -5.74
N ASN A 81 15.40 8.36 -6.84
CA ASN A 81 14.39 8.06 -7.86
C ASN A 81 14.95 7.17 -8.98
N VAL A 82 14.18 6.16 -9.42
CA VAL A 82 14.42 5.29 -10.58
C VAL A 82 13.17 5.33 -11.48
N PRO A 83 13.23 5.96 -12.68
CA PRO A 83 12.07 6.04 -13.58
C PRO A 83 11.51 4.65 -13.96
N GLY A 84 10.18 4.49 -13.99
CA GLY A 84 9.49 3.30 -14.53
C GLY A 84 9.12 2.19 -13.53
N ALA A 85 9.24 2.42 -12.22
CA ALA A 85 8.77 1.47 -11.20
C ALA A 85 7.48 1.95 -10.53
N ALA A 86 6.48 1.07 -10.43
CA ALA A 86 5.23 1.33 -9.72
C ALA A 86 5.49 1.71 -8.25
N GLY A 87 4.80 2.74 -7.77
CA GLY A 87 4.71 3.09 -6.37
C GLY A 87 3.77 2.13 -5.66
N THR A 88 4.34 1.19 -4.91
CA THR A 88 3.58 0.22 -4.10
C THR A 88 3.37 0.78 -2.69
N ALA A 89 2.18 0.55 -2.13
CA ALA A 89 1.95 0.64 -0.70
C ALA A 89 2.92 -0.28 0.06
N THR A 90 3.35 0.17 1.23
CA THR A 90 4.19 -0.61 2.13
C THR A 90 3.50 -0.75 3.48
N VAL A 91 3.36 -1.99 3.94
CA VAL A 91 2.88 -2.29 5.30
C VAL A 91 4.11 -2.58 6.17
N ILE A 92 4.25 -1.83 7.27
CA ILE A 92 5.31 -2.04 8.27
C ILE A 92 4.71 -2.81 9.44
N GLY A 93 5.30 -3.96 9.75
CA GLY A 93 4.86 -4.84 10.83
C GLY A 93 4.96 -6.30 10.41
N ASP A 94 4.14 -7.15 11.03
CA ASP A 94 3.96 -8.53 10.59
C ASP A 94 2.89 -8.53 9.49
N SER A 95 3.32 -8.67 8.24
CA SER A 95 2.42 -8.55 7.09
C SER A 95 2.97 -9.29 5.88
N ALA A 96 2.08 -9.88 5.10
CA ALA A 96 2.39 -10.57 3.86
C ALA A 96 1.41 -10.16 2.76
N GLU A 97 1.92 -9.76 1.60
CA GLU A 97 1.13 -9.39 0.43
C GLU A 97 0.67 -10.65 -0.33
N PHE A 98 -0.51 -10.60 -0.95
CA PHE A 98 -0.92 -11.55 -1.98
C PHE A 98 -0.09 -11.31 -3.24
N LYS A 99 1.06 -11.99 -3.28
CA LYS A 99 2.08 -11.84 -4.33
C LYS A 99 2.95 -13.09 -4.44
N ALA A 100 3.22 -13.56 -5.66
CA ALA A 100 4.06 -14.73 -5.92
C ALA A 100 5.23 -14.43 -6.86
N GLY A 101 6.34 -13.93 -6.29
CA GLY A 101 7.52 -13.62 -7.09
C GLY A 101 7.32 -12.37 -7.95
N SER A 102 7.19 -12.55 -9.27
CA SER A 102 6.91 -11.45 -10.21
C SER A 102 5.42 -11.25 -10.49
N ASP A 103 4.63 -12.27 -10.22
CA ASP A 103 3.17 -12.31 -10.35
C ASP A 103 2.54 -11.38 -9.29
N ILE A 104 1.73 -10.43 -9.75
CA ILE A 104 1.03 -9.43 -8.96
C ILE A 104 -0.48 -9.64 -9.10
N LEU A 105 -1.22 -9.42 -8.00
CA LEU A 105 -2.67 -9.46 -8.05
C LEU A 105 -3.23 -8.39 -9.00
N THR A 106 -4.13 -8.75 -9.90
CA THR A 106 -4.84 -7.84 -10.82
C THR A 106 -6.31 -7.63 -10.43
N LEU A 107 -6.98 -6.71 -11.11
CA LEU A 107 -8.44 -6.55 -10.96
C LEU A 107 -9.14 -7.81 -11.49
N GLY A 108 -10.20 -8.23 -10.80
CA GLY A 108 -10.99 -9.43 -11.15
C GLY A 108 -10.25 -10.76 -11.01
N GLU A 109 -9.05 -10.76 -10.42
CA GLU A 109 -8.29 -11.97 -10.15
C GLU A 109 -8.55 -12.45 -8.71
N ALA A 110 -8.76 -13.76 -8.54
CA ALA A 110 -8.93 -14.36 -7.22
C ALA A 110 -7.63 -14.29 -6.41
N LEU A 111 -7.73 -13.96 -5.12
CA LEU A 111 -6.56 -13.86 -4.24
C LEU A 111 -5.70 -15.14 -4.23
N SER A 112 -6.34 -16.31 -4.35
CA SER A 112 -5.74 -17.63 -4.27
C SER A 112 -4.98 -18.04 -5.54
N ASP A 113 -5.33 -17.48 -6.71
CA ASP A 113 -4.60 -17.71 -7.97
C ASP A 113 -3.15 -17.21 -7.85
N VAL A 114 -2.97 -16.05 -7.21
CA VAL A 114 -1.64 -15.52 -6.86
C VAL A 114 -1.04 -16.27 -5.68
N LYS A 115 -1.79 -16.41 -4.57
CA LYS A 115 -1.27 -17.06 -3.35
C LYS A 115 -2.35 -17.70 -2.47
N GLU A 116 -2.46 -19.02 -2.61
CA GLU A 116 -3.38 -19.86 -1.83
C GLU A 116 -3.02 -20.00 -0.34
N THR A 117 -1.74 -20.08 0.04
CA THR A 117 -1.33 -20.46 1.42
C THR A 117 -0.27 -19.52 2.01
N PHE A 118 -0.49 -19.12 3.26
CA PHE A 118 0.46 -18.39 4.10
C PHE A 118 0.89 -19.27 5.29
N GLY A 119 2.16 -19.19 5.66
CA GLY A 119 2.74 -19.95 6.78
C GLY A 119 3.81 -19.19 7.56
N GLU A 120 4.66 -19.92 8.28
CA GLU A 120 5.69 -19.36 9.16
C GLU A 120 6.75 -18.49 8.46
N ASP A 121 6.95 -18.68 7.16
CA ASP A 121 7.89 -17.88 6.37
C ASP A 121 7.29 -16.54 5.92
N ASP A 122 5.96 -16.40 6.03
CA ASP A 122 5.22 -15.21 5.61
C ASP A 122 4.84 -14.30 6.79
N LEU A 123 4.41 -14.90 7.90
CA LEU A 123 3.90 -14.19 9.07
C LEU A 123 4.48 -14.78 10.37
N GLU A 124 4.98 -13.94 11.26
CA GLU A 124 5.41 -14.34 12.60
C GLU A 124 4.23 -14.83 13.46
N ALA A 125 3.02 -14.35 13.20
CA ALA A 125 1.78 -14.86 13.80
C ALA A 125 1.53 -16.36 13.50
N LEU A 126 2.05 -16.88 12.39
CA LEU A 126 1.92 -18.28 11.96
C LEU A 126 3.13 -19.15 12.35
N LYS A 127 4.02 -18.65 13.21
CA LYS A 127 5.24 -19.34 13.61
C LYS A 127 4.96 -20.76 14.13
N SER A 128 5.77 -21.71 13.67
CA SER A 128 5.71 -23.09 14.18
C SER A 128 6.10 -23.16 15.67
N GLY A 129 5.47 -24.11 16.36
CA GLY A 129 5.69 -24.37 17.78
C GLY A 129 5.99 -25.84 18.09
N VAL A 130 6.06 -26.15 19.38
CA VAL A 130 6.10 -27.53 19.88
C VAL A 130 5.12 -27.61 21.03
N LEU A 131 4.26 -28.63 21.00
CA LEU A 131 3.38 -29.00 22.10
C LEU A 131 3.99 -30.20 22.83
N ASP A 132 4.07 -30.14 24.16
CA ASP A 132 4.56 -31.23 25.02
C ASP A 132 3.48 -31.59 26.03
N THR A 133 2.72 -32.65 25.77
CA THR A 133 1.60 -33.07 26.62
C THR A 133 2.05 -33.92 27.80
N GLY A 134 3.36 -34.13 27.99
CA GLY A 134 3.89 -35.10 28.95
C GLY A 134 3.72 -36.57 28.53
N ALA A 135 2.68 -36.91 27.77
CA ALA A 135 2.51 -38.19 27.08
C ALA A 135 3.34 -38.27 25.79
N GLY A 136 3.59 -37.12 25.14
CA GLY A 136 4.45 -37.01 23.97
C GLY A 136 4.72 -35.56 23.57
N THR A 137 5.60 -35.38 22.60
CA THR A 137 5.93 -34.05 22.03
C THR A 137 5.62 -34.05 20.55
N THR A 138 5.03 -32.98 20.03
CA THR A 138 4.73 -32.84 18.59
C THR A 138 5.04 -31.44 18.07
N PRO A 139 5.71 -31.31 16.92
CA PRO A 139 5.80 -30.03 16.23
C PRO A 139 4.40 -29.58 15.76
N VAL A 140 4.09 -28.30 16.02
CA VAL A 140 2.85 -27.64 15.63
C VAL A 140 3.15 -26.69 14.48
N LYS A 141 2.40 -26.80 13.38
CA LYS A 141 2.47 -25.88 12.24
C LYS A 141 1.13 -25.18 12.04
N GLN A 142 1.16 -23.96 11.55
CA GLN A 142 -0.03 -23.15 11.29
C GLN A 142 -0.02 -22.65 9.85
N TYR A 143 -1.19 -22.59 9.24
CA TYR A 143 -1.38 -22.04 7.90
C TYR A 143 -2.68 -21.23 7.86
N LEU A 144 -2.68 -20.16 7.07
CA LEU A 144 -3.90 -19.55 6.53
C LEU A 144 -3.99 -19.95 5.06
N LYS A 145 -5.17 -20.37 4.63
CA LYS A 145 -5.44 -20.75 3.25
C LYS A 145 -6.65 -20.02 2.70
N PHE A 146 -6.60 -19.76 1.41
CA PHE A 146 -7.60 -19.05 0.65
C PHE A 146 -7.97 -19.91 -0.56
N ASP A 147 -9.26 -20.03 -0.84
CA ASP A 147 -9.78 -20.84 -1.94
C ASP A 147 -10.07 -19.95 -3.17
N ASP A 148 -10.33 -20.55 -4.33
CA ASP A 148 -10.62 -19.85 -5.60
C ASP A 148 -11.79 -18.85 -5.49
N ASN A 149 -12.69 -19.03 -4.51
CA ASN A 149 -13.82 -18.16 -4.24
C ASN A 149 -13.66 -17.36 -2.95
N THR A 150 -12.44 -17.01 -2.52
CA THR A 150 -12.29 -16.19 -1.33
C THR A 150 -12.70 -14.75 -1.56
N ALA A 151 -12.03 -14.08 -2.48
CA ALA A 151 -12.24 -12.68 -2.78
C ALA A 151 -11.46 -12.30 -4.04
N GLU A 152 -11.84 -11.16 -4.59
CA GLU A 152 -11.15 -10.48 -5.69
C GLU A 152 -11.29 -8.97 -5.49
N VAL A 153 -10.50 -8.18 -6.21
CA VAL A 153 -10.72 -6.73 -6.24
C VAL A 153 -11.44 -6.33 -7.52
N VAL A 154 -12.60 -5.72 -7.36
CA VAL A 154 -13.50 -5.31 -8.45
C VAL A 154 -13.56 -3.79 -8.59
N TYR A 155 -13.92 -3.29 -9.78
CA TYR A 155 -14.25 -1.89 -10.02
C TYR A 155 -15.74 -1.76 -10.41
N GLU A 156 -16.60 -1.66 -9.40
CA GLU A 156 -18.05 -1.77 -9.53
C GLU A 156 -18.79 -0.86 -8.54
N PRO A 157 -20.09 -0.56 -8.77
CA PRO A 157 -20.90 0.16 -7.77
C PRO A 157 -21.13 -0.71 -6.53
N GLU A 158 -20.82 -0.17 -5.35
CA GLU A 158 -21.03 -0.83 -4.05
C GLU A 158 -22.52 -1.13 -3.82
N GLY A 159 -22.86 -2.41 -3.63
CA GLY A 159 -24.22 -2.94 -3.73
C GLY A 159 -25.37 -2.09 -3.17
N GLU A 160 -25.31 -1.62 -1.91
CA GLU A 160 -26.43 -0.87 -1.32
C GLU A 160 -26.39 0.65 -1.55
N ASP A 161 -25.20 1.23 -1.70
CA ASP A 161 -24.98 2.68 -1.78
C ASP A 161 -24.74 3.18 -3.22
N ASP A 162 -24.62 2.26 -4.18
CA ASP A 162 -24.34 2.47 -5.61
C ASP A 162 -23.06 3.29 -5.87
N VAL A 163 -22.11 3.32 -4.92
CA VAL A 163 -20.89 4.11 -5.04
C VAL A 163 -19.89 3.39 -5.92
N LEU A 164 -19.55 3.97 -7.08
CA LEU A 164 -18.58 3.38 -7.99
C LEU A 164 -17.14 3.56 -7.48
N GLY A 165 -16.42 2.45 -7.33
CA GLY A 165 -15.04 2.45 -6.86
C GLY A 165 -14.36 1.09 -6.96
N ASP A 166 -13.10 1.04 -6.52
CA ASP A 166 -12.37 -0.21 -6.33
C ASP A 166 -12.57 -0.78 -4.92
N TYR A 167 -12.94 -2.05 -4.83
CA TYR A 167 -13.25 -2.74 -3.58
C TYR A 167 -12.64 -4.13 -3.56
N LEU A 168 -12.08 -4.54 -2.42
CA LEU A 168 -11.89 -5.95 -2.12
C LEU A 168 -13.25 -6.54 -1.77
N PHE A 169 -13.74 -7.41 -2.64
CA PHE A 169 -15.09 -7.94 -2.65
C PHE A 169 -15.08 -9.41 -2.23
N PHE A 170 -15.99 -9.75 -1.32
CA PHE A 170 -16.32 -11.13 -0.94
C PHE A 170 -17.81 -11.33 -1.23
N ASP A 171 -18.19 -12.37 -1.99
CA ASP A 171 -19.61 -12.67 -2.29
C ASP A 171 -20.30 -13.36 -1.10
N ASP A 172 -21.63 -13.46 -1.13
CA ASP A 172 -22.43 -14.18 -0.12
C ASP A 172 -22.17 -15.70 -0.17
N GLY A 173 -21.74 -16.27 0.96
CA GLY A 173 -21.45 -17.70 1.11
C GLY A 173 -20.03 -18.12 0.68
N ASP A 174 -19.16 -17.17 0.39
CA ASP A 174 -17.76 -17.39 0.03
C ASP A 174 -16.87 -17.66 1.25
N VAL A 175 -15.81 -18.44 1.04
CA VAL A 175 -14.87 -18.80 2.10
C VAL A 175 -13.88 -17.66 2.32
N ILE A 176 -13.96 -17.00 3.48
CA ILE A 176 -13.02 -15.92 3.83
C ILE A 176 -11.61 -16.48 4.00
N PHE A 177 -11.46 -17.59 4.75
CA PHE A 177 -10.19 -18.31 4.92
C PHE A 177 -10.40 -19.69 5.58
N GLU A 178 -9.45 -20.62 5.40
CA GLU A 178 -9.23 -21.80 6.25
C GLU A 178 -7.98 -21.57 7.12
N TYR A 179 -8.13 -21.56 8.44
CA TYR A 179 -7.03 -21.69 9.38
C TYR A 179 -6.76 -23.17 9.66
N HIS A 180 -5.52 -23.61 9.49
CA HIS A 180 -5.11 -25.01 9.68
C HIS A 180 -3.94 -25.12 10.66
N MET A 181 -4.20 -25.72 11.83
CA MET A 181 -3.18 -26.11 12.80
C MET A 181 -2.88 -27.61 12.69
N GLU A 182 -1.65 -27.96 12.30
CA GLU A 182 -1.20 -29.34 12.11
C GLU A 182 -0.30 -29.80 13.27
N PHE A 183 -0.65 -30.92 13.91
CA PHE A 183 0.20 -31.64 14.86
C PHE A 183 0.93 -32.77 14.14
N THR A 184 2.14 -32.50 13.65
CA THR A 184 2.85 -33.40 12.72
C THR A 184 3.12 -34.82 13.25
N GLU A 185 3.22 -35.00 14.57
CA GLU A 185 3.34 -36.30 15.25
C GLU A 185 2.12 -36.64 16.14
N SER A 186 1.02 -35.90 15.94
CA SER A 186 -0.21 -35.87 16.76
C SER A 186 -0.02 -35.33 18.20
N ALA A 187 -1.00 -34.61 18.71
CA ALA A 187 -1.12 -34.29 20.14
C ALA A 187 -1.73 -35.49 20.87
N ILE A 188 -1.08 -35.97 21.92
CA ILE A 188 -1.43 -37.25 22.57
C ILE A 188 -1.95 -36.97 23.99
N SER A 189 -3.05 -37.62 24.36
CA SER A 189 -3.51 -37.69 25.75
C SER A 189 -4.02 -39.08 26.11
N GLU A 190 -3.76 -39.51 27.34
CA GLU A 190 -4.55 -40.57 27.99
C GLU A 190 -6.03 -40.15 28.06
N ILE A 191 -6.94 -41.12 28.01
CA ILE A 191 -8.38 -40.92 28.24
C ILE A 191 -8.70 -41.39 29.66
N ASP A 192 -9.03 -40.47 30.57
CA ASP A 192 -9.48 -40.78 31.95
C ASP A 192 -10.97 -40.46 32.12
N GLY A 193 -11.82 -41.45 31.89
CA GLY A 193 -13.25 -41.21 31.79
C GLY A 193 -13.56 -40.51 30.47
N ASP A 194 -14.03 -39.26 30.55
CA ASP A 194 -14.30 -38.40 29.39
C ASP A 194 -13.22 -37.30 29.27
N ASP A 195 -12.27 -37.21 30.21
CA ASP A 195 -11.29 -36.13 30.29
C ASP A 195 -9.98 -36.49 29.56
N LEU A 196 -9.30 -35.47 29.03
CA LEU A 196 -8.01 -35.54 28.32
C LEU A 196 -6.92 -34.77 29.10
N PRO A 197 -6.51 -35.27 30.27
CA PRO A 197 -5.72 -34.51 31.25
C PRO A 197 -4.31 -34.13 30.79
N ASP A 198 -3.75 -34.81 29.78
CA ASP A 198 -2.42 -34.46 29.25
C ASP A 198 -2.46 -33.23 28.32
N LEU A 199 -3.65 -32.82 27.86
CA LEU A 199 -3.82 -31.57 27.08
C LEU A 199 -4.08 -30.37 27.99
N GLU A 200 -4.68 -30.56 29.17
CA GLU A 200 -5.02 -29.49 30.08
C GLU A 200 -3.77 -28.78 30.64
N GLY A 201 -3.79 -27.45 30.64
CA GLY A 201 -2.67 -26.60 31.03
C GLY A 201 -1.64 -26.35 29.93
N GLU A 202 -1.74 -27.03 28.78
CA GLU A 202 -0.84 -26.81 27.66
C GLU A 202 -1.20 -25.57 26.85
N VAL A 203 -0.19 -24.91 26.27
CA VAL A 203 -0.34 -23.65 25.53
C VAL A 203 -0.24 -23.87 24.03
N LEU A 204 -1.26 -23.40 23.30
CA LEU A 204 -1.28 -23.29 21.85
C LEU A 204 -1.15 -21.82 21.46
N ASN A 205 -0.28 -21.52 20.50
CA ASN A 205 -0.29 -20.23 19.83
C ASN A 205 -1.20 -20.33 18.61
N ILE A 206 -2.19 -19.46 18.53
CA ILE A 206 -3.17 -19.36 17.44
C ILE A 206 -3.05 -17.95 16.88
N LEU A 207 -2.54 -17.81 15.65
CA LEU A 207 -2.45 -16.51 14.96
C LEU A 207 -1.75 -15.42 15.79
N GLY A 208 -0.64 -15.80 16.43
CA GLY A 208 0.18 -14.92 17.29
C GLY A 208 -0.37 -14.72 18.71
N ALA A 209 -1.54 -15.25 19.04
CA ALA A 209 -2.13 -15.17 20.38
C ALA A 209 -1.95 -16.49 21.17
N PRO A 210 -1.45 -16.44 22.42
CA PRO A 210 -1.32 -17.62 23.26
C PRO A 210 -2.64 -17.99 23.94
N TYR A 211 -3.01 -19.27 23.86
CA TYR A 211 -4.20 -19.86 24.47
C TYR A 211 -3.81 -21.08 25.30
N THR A 212 -4.20 -21.12 26.57
CA THR A 212 -4.04 -22.30 27.42
C THR A 212 -5.29 -23.18 27.31
N ILE A 213 -5.12 -24.49 27.11
CA ILE A 213 -6.22 -25.46 27.17
C ILE A 213 -6.65 -25.60 28.63
N VAL A 214 -7.86 -25.18 28.98
CA VAL A 214 -8.38 -25.19 30.36
C VAL A 214 -9.37 -26.33 30.62
N ASP A 215 -9.83 -26.99 29.56
CA ASP A 215 -10.72 -28.16 29.62
C ASP A 215 -10.63 -28.90 28.28
N ALA A 216 -10.47 -30.21 28.32
CA ALA A 216 -10.41 -31.04 27.12
C ALA A 216 -11.13 -32.37 27.37
N THR A 217 -12.18 -32.65 26.61
CA THR A 217 -12.99 -33.87 26.80
C THR A 217 -13.25 -34.62 25.50
N VAL A 218 -13.48 -35.92 25.60
CA VAL A 218 -13.93 -36.80 24.52
C VAL A 218 -15.05 -37.72 25.00
N ASP A 219 -16.18 -37.78 24.29
CA ASP A 219 -17.28 -38.71 24.55
C ASP A 219 -17.70 -39.39 23.22
N ASP A 220 -17.41 -40.68 23.09
CA ASP A 220 -17.53 -41.45 21.84
C ASP A 220 -16.72 -40.85 20.67
N LEU A 221 -17.36 -40.04 19.83
CA LEU A 221 -16.77 -39.32 18.70
C LEU A 221 -16.75 -37.79 18.90
N ASP A 222 -17.45 -37.30 19.93
CA ASP A 222 -17.51 -35.89 20.27
C ASP A 222 -16.19 -35.49 20.96
N ILE A 223 -15.60 -34.37 20.56
CA ILE A 223 -14.43 -33.76 21.18
C ILE A 223 -14.68 -32.28 21.48
N LEU A 224 -14.26 -31.85 22.67
CA LEU A 224 -14.39 -30.48 23.13
C LEU A 224 -13.04 -29.98 23.64
N LEU A 225 -12.59 -28.84 23.13
CA LEU A 225 -11.44 -28.11 23.64
C LEU A 225 -11.90 -26.72 24.09
N LYS A 226 -11.72 -26.40 25.36
CA LYS A 226 -11.86 -25.02 25.86
C LYS A 226 -10.48 -24.44 26.08
N LEU A 227 -10.24 -23.31 25.45
CA LEU A 227 -8.99 -22.58 25.57
C LEU A 227 -9.25 -21.18 26.12
N MET A 228 -8.27 -20.68 26.87
CA MET A 228 -8.33 -19.35 27.46
C MET A 228 -7.03 -18.60 27.17
N GLY A 229 -7.17 -17.47 26.52
CA GLY A 229 -6.13 -16.47 26.38
C GLY A 229 -6.54 -15.18 27.08
N GLY A 230 -5.64 -14.20 27.08
CA GLY A 230 -5.93 -12.86 27.57
C GLY A 230 -4.69 -11.99 27.58
N GLU A 231 -4.90 -10.69 27.67
CA GLU A 231 -3.82 -9.70 27.63
C GLU A 231 -2.90 -9.78 28.86
N VAL A 232 -3.47 -10.13 30.02
CA VAL A 232 -2.73 -10.33 31.27
C VAL A 232 -3.06 -11.70 31.84
N ALA A 233 -2.02 -12.47 32.16
CA ALA A 233 -2.09 -13.67 32.98
C ALA A 233 -1.31 -13.45 34.30
N ASP A 234 -1.94 -13.65 35.45
CA ASP A 234 -1.25 -13.60 36.74
C ASP A 234 -1.92 -14.52 37.77
N VAL A 235 -1.23 -14.74 38.89
CA VAL A 235 -1.70 -15.52 40.03
C VAL A 235 -1.90 -14.61 41.23
N LEU A 236 -3.03 -14.76 41.90
CA LEU A 236 -3.34 -14.07 43.16
C LEU A 236 -3.59 -15.07 44.28
N ARG A 237 -3.05 -14.76 45.47
CA ARG A 237 -3.41 -15.43 46.72
C ARG A 237 -4.72 -14.90 47.26
N ASP A 238 -5.40 -15.70 48.06
CA ASP A 238 -6.60 -15.26 48.80
C ASP A 238 -6.35 -13.94 49.59
N GLY A 239 -7.10 -12.89 49.26
CA GLY A 239 -6.99 -11.55 49.79
C GLY A 239 -5.91 -10.65 49.16
N GLU A 240 -5.18 -11.13 48.16
CA GLU A 240 -4.16 -10.36 47.44
C GLU A 240 -4.79 -9.40 46.42
N THR A 241 -4.22 -8.21 46.33
CA THR A 241 -4.60 -7.17 45.37
C THR A 241 -3.38 -6.76 44.55
N LYS A 242 -3.53 -6.70 43.24
CA LYS A 242 -2.55 -6.17 42.30
C LYS A 242 -3.23 -5.21 41.32
N THR A 243 -2.44 -4.40 40.65
CA THR A 243 -2.91 -3.45 39.63
C THR A 243 -2.23 -3.77 38.31
N TYR A 244 -3.01 -3.80 37.24
CA TYR A 244 -2.56 -4.09 35.88
C TYR A 244 -2.94 -2.94 34.97
N ASP A 245 -2.17 -2.70 33.92
CA ASP A 245 -2.48 -1.72 32.89
C ASP A 245 -2.74 -2.45 31.57
N ILE A 246 -3.92 -2.19 31.00
CA ILE A 246 -4.41 -2.70 29.71
C ILE A 246 -4.78 -1.48 28.88
N ASP A 247 -4.18 -1.30 27.70
CA ASP A 247 -4.39 -0.14 26.82
C ASP A 247 -4.32 1.24 27.51
N GLY A 248 -3.40 1.38 28.48
CA GLY A 248 -3.23 2.61 29.27
C GLY A 248 -4.37 2.89 30.27
N LYS A 249 -5.28 1.93 30.48
CA LYS A 249 -6.27 1.92 31.57
C LYS A 249 -5.79 1.01 32.70
N SER A 250 -5.90 1.50 33.93
CA SER A 250 -5.47 0.77 35.12
C SER A 250 -6.63 0.00 35.75
N TYR A 251 -6.38 -1.27 36.05
CA TYR A 251 -7.32 -2.22 36.64
C TYR A 251 -6.76 -2.78 37.95
N GLU A 252 -7.39 -2.42 39.07
CA GLU A 252 -7.10 -3.00 40.37
C GLU A 252 -7.88 -4.32 40.52
N VAL A 253 -7.19 -5.46 40.59
CA VAL A 253 -7.78 -6.78 40.74
C VAL A 253 -7.45 -7.35 42.12
N THR A 254 -8.47 -7.84 42.81
CA THR A 254 -8.34 -8.50 44.12
C THR A 254 -8.93 -9.90 44.06
N ALA A 255 -8.21 -10.91 44.54
CA ALA A 255 -8.79 -12.21 44.85
C ALA A 255 -9.52 -12.11 46.19
N VAL A 256 -10.82 -11.87 46.17
CA VAL A 256 -11.60 -11.56 47.37
C VAL A 256 -11.86 -12.80 48.21
N PHE A 257 -12.03 -13.94 47.55
CA PHE A 257 -12.26 -15.23 48.19
C PHE A 257 -11.94 -16.37 47.23
N ILE A 258 -11.34 -17.43 47.75
CA ILE A 258 -11.09 -18.69 47.04
C ILE A 258 -11.66 -19.83 47.89
N ASP A 259 -12.62 -20.57 47.36
CA ASP A 259 -13.29 -21.69 48.02
C ASP A 259 -12.58 -23.01 47.72
N SER A 260 -12.08 -23.67 48.75
CA SER A 260 -11.42 -24.98 48.62
C SER A 260 -12.39 -26.16 48.57
N ASP A 261 -13.66 -25.98 48.94
CA ASP A 261 -14.64 -27.07 48.97
C ASP A 261 -15.25 -27.33 47.58
N VAL A 262 -15.40 -26.27 46.78
CA VAL A 262 -15.96 -26.31 45.41
C VAL A 262 -14.97 -25.87 44.33
N SER A 263 -13.71 -25.57 44.70
CA SER A 263 -12.66 -25.09 43.79
C SER A 263 -13.10 -23.90 42.93
N SER A 264 -13.55 -22.83 43.59
CA SER A 264 -14.08 -21.63 42.94
C SER A 264 -13.43 -20.35 43.48
N ALA A 265 -13.45 -19.27 42.70
CA ALA A 265 -12.91 -17.97 43.09
C ALA A 265 -13.90 -16.83 42.87
N LYS A 266 -13.79 -15.78 43.72
CA LYS A 266 -14.42 -14.48 43.50
C LYS A 266 -13.36 -13.40 43.41
N LEU A 267 -13.32 -12.74 42.26
CA LEU A 267 -12.43 -11.63 41.99
C LEU A 267 -13.20 -10.31 42.12
N SER A 268 -12.47 -9.23 42.43
CA SER A 268 -12.97 -7.87 42.27
C SER A 268 -12.07 -7.09 41.33
N VAL A 269 -12.63 -6.51 40.28
CA VAL A 269 -11.92 -5.64 39.34
C VAL A 269 -12.48 -4.23 39.47
N ASN A 270 -11.63 -3.26 39.84
CA ASN A 270 -12.01 -1.87 40.12
C ASN A 270 -13.22 -1.74 41.08
N GLY A 271 -13.32 -2.65 42.05
CA GLY A 271 -14.41 -2.69 43.03
C GLY A 271 -15.71 -3.34 42.55
N VAL A 272 -15.78 -3.83 41.31
CA VAL A 272 -16.88 -4.66 40.78
C VAL A 272 -16.57 -6.13 41.08
N MET A 273 -17.51 -6.85 41.67
CA MET A 273 -17.33 -8.26 42.06
C MET A 273 -17.78 -9.21 40.95
N THR A 274 -17.05 -10.30 40.75
CA THR A 274 -17.50 -11.43 39.92
C THR A 274 -18.61 -12.25 40.60
N LYS A 275 -19.31 -13.08 39.82
CA LYS A 275 -19.93 -14.31 40.31
C LYS A 275 -18.84 -15.23 40.86
N GLU A 276 -19.26 -16.30 41.50
CA GLU A 276 -18.34 -17.39 41.79
C GLU A 276 -17.95 -18.03 40.45
N LEU A 277 -16.64 -18.07 40.17
CA LEU A 277 -16.06 -18.58 38.93
C LEU A 277 -15.32 -19.88 39.24
N GLU A 278 -15.63 -20.93 38.51
CA GLU A 278 -14.87 -22.19 38.49
C GLU A 278 -13.76 -22.12 37.42
N GLU A 279 -12.93 -23.15 37.34
CA GLU A 279 -11.96 -23.28 36.25
C GLU A 279 -12.64 -23.24 34.88
N GLY A 280 -12.07 -22.49 33.93
CA GLY A 280 -12.66 -22.27 32.60
C GLY A 280 -13.83 -21.28 32.56
N ASP A 281 -14.31 -20.77 33.69
CA ASP A 281 -15.34 -19.72 33.70
C ASP A 281 -14.76 -18.36 33.30
N THR A 282 -15.54 -17.62 32.50
CA THR A 282 -15.32 -16.19 32.25
C THR A 282 -16.49 -15.35 32.74
N GLN A 283 -16.20 -14.07 32.95
CA GLN A 283 -17.22 -13.06 33.20
C GLN A 283 -16.80 -11.69 32.69
N VAL A 284 -17.68 -11.09 31.89
CA VAL A 284 -17.61 -9.67 31.52
C VAL A 284 -17.98 -8.80 32.72
N LEU A 285 -17.12 -7.85 33.07
CA LEU A 285 -17.30 -6.93 34.20
C LEU A 285 -17.49 -5.49 33.69
N GLY A 286 -18.75 -5.08 33.52
CA GLY A 286 -19.06 -3.78 32.91
C GLY A 286 -19.00 -3.86 31.38
N SER A 287 -18.57 -2.78 30.72
CA SER A 287 -18.36 -2.73 29.26
C SER A 287 -16.90 -2.90 28.82
N ASP A 288 -15.95 -2.96 29.77
CA ASP A 288 -14.56 -2.57 29.47
C ASP A 288 -13.52 -3.67 29.78
N VAL A 289 -13.89 -4.81 30.35
CA VAL A 289 -12.95 -5.91 30.63
C VAL A 289 -13.64 -7.24 30.93
N THR A 290 -13.06 -8.33 30.43
CA THR A 290 -13.45 -9.70 30.76
C THR A 290 -12.41 -10.31 31.69
N VAL A 291 -12.86 -11.04 32.71
CA VAL A 291 -11.98 -11.84 33.56
C VAL A 291 -12.27 -13.32 33.34
N GLY A 292 -11.22 -14.15 33.30
CA GLY A 292 -11.33 -15.59 33.14
C GLY A 292 -10.49 -16.31 34.19
N VAL A 293 -10.96 -17.45 34.66
CA VAL A 293 -10.20 -18.30 35.58
C VAL A 293 -9.53 -19.41 34.79
N GLN A 294 -8.20 -19.48 34.88
CA GLN A 294 -7.39 -20.51 34.26
C GLN A 294 -7.30 -21.75 35.15
N GLU A 295 -6.93 -21.59 36.42
CA GLU A 295 -6.74 -22.70 37.36
C GLU A 295 -6.98 -22.22 38.79
N ILE A 296 -7.50 -23.10 39.66
CA ILE A 296 -7.66 -22.82 41.10
C ILE A 296 -6.93 -23.86 41.94
N LEU A 297 -5.85 -23.43 42.57
CA LEU A 297 -5.02 -24.27 43.44
C LEU A 297 -5.35 -24.02 44.91
N THR A 298 -5.91 -25.01 45.59
CA THR A 298 -6.24 -24.91 47.02
C THR A 298 -5.57 -25.98 47.88
N ASN A 299 -5.24 -25.61 49.11
CA ASN A 299 -4.86 -26.55 50.16
C ASN A 299 -5.47 -26.13 51.51
N GLN A 300 -5.24 -26.91 52.57
CA GLN A 300 -5.82 -26.63 53.90
C GLN A 300 -5.36 -25.30 54.57
N ARG A 301 -4.48 -24.51 53.93
CA ARG A 301 -3.91 -23.28 54.49
C ARG A 301 -3.96 -22.07 53.57
N GLU A 302 -3.88 -22.26 52.26
CA GLU A 302 -3.83 -21.18 51.26
C GLU A 302 -4.59 -21.59 49.99
N GLY A 303 -5.18 -20.60 49.31
CA GLY A 303 -5.74 -20.71 47.97
C GLY A 303 -5.03 -19.74 47.02
N LEU A 304 -4.85 -20.17 45.78
CA LEU A 304 -4.34 -19.40 44.65
C LEU A 304 -5.35 -19.49 43.50
N VAL A 305 -5.51 -18.39 42.78
CA VAL A 305 -6.28 -18.35 41.53
C VAL A 305 -5.37 -17.81 40.44
N GLU A 306 -5.23 -18.60 39.37
CA GLU A 306 -4.61 -18.18 38.12
C GLU A 306 -5.72 -17.63 37.23
N PHE A 307 -5.54 -16.42 36.71
CA PHE A 307 -6.61 -15.73 36.01
C PHE A 307 -6.07 -14.91 34.83
N TYR A 308 -6.97 -14.69 33.87
CA TYR A 308 -6.77 -13.77 32.76
C TYR A 308 -7.57 -12.49 32.97
N LEU A 309 -6.97 -11.34 32.67
CA LEU A 309 -7.66 -10.06 32.50
C LEU A 309 -7.63 -9.67 31.01
N GLY A 310 -8.76 -9.17 30.50
CA GLY A 310 -8.99 -9.14 29.06
C GLY A 310 -9.13 -10.55 28.50
N ALA A 311 -9.76 -11.46 29.28
CA ALA A 311 -9.83 -12.87 28.94
C ALA A 311 -10.66 -13.09 27.66
N ASN A 312 -10.10 -13.87 26.73
CA ASN A 312 -10.79 -14.36 25.54
C ASN A 312 -10.87 -15.89 25.63
N LYS A 313 -12.09 -16.42 25.65
CA LYS A 313 -12.33 -17.86 25.75
C LYS A 313 -12.72 -18.38 24.37
N LEU A 314 -12.02 -19.42 23.92
CA LEU A 314 -12.31 -20.16 22.70
C LEU A 314 -12.89 -21.53 23.11
N GLU A 315 -14.10 -21.87 22.70
CA GLU A 315 -14.65 -23.23 22.82
C GLU A 315 -14.77 -23.84 21.43
N LEU A 316 -14.06 -24.94 21.18
CA LEU A 316 -14.09 -25.70 19.94
C LEU A 316 -14.75 -27.05 20.22
N SER A 317 -15.88 -27.33 19.58
CA SER A 317 -16.63 -28.58 19.75
C SER A 317 -16.87 -29.21 18.39
N ASP A 318 -16.45 -30.45 18.23
CA ASP A 318 -16.66 -31.25 17.02
C ASP A 318 -17.34 -32.56 17.46
N ASP A 319 -18.43 -32.94 16.80
CA ASP A 319 -19.25 -34.12 17.14
C ASP A 319 -18.76 -35.40 16.46
N ASP A 320 -17.87 -35.32 15.47
CA ASP A 320 -17.24 -36.48 14.85
C ASP A 320 -15.80 -36.18 14.42
N PHE A 321 -14.85 -36.34 15.34
CA PHE A 321 -13.41 -36.18 15.05
C PHE A 321 -12.88 -37.13 13.95
N THR A 322 -13.69 -38.07 13.43
CA THR A 322 -13.33 -39.00 12.36
C THR A 322 -13.75 -38.53 10.97
N ASP A 323 -14.48 -37.43 10.85
CA ASP A 323 -14.85 -36.83 9.58
C ASP A 323 -13.65 -36.22 8.83
N THR A 324 -13.86 -35.84 7.58
CA THR A 324 -12.83 -35.17 6.76
C THR A 324 -13.38 -34.02 5.95
N ASP A 325 -14.69 -33.83 5.98
CA ASP A 325 -15.44 -32.82 5.24
C ASP A 325 -16.26 -32.06 6.29
N TYR A 326 -16.39 -30.73 6.16
CA TYR A 326 -17.15 -29.92 7.10
C TYR A 326 -18.61 -30.41 7.19
N ALA A 327 -19.05 -30.72 8.41
CA ALA A 327 -20.37 -31.26 8.71
C ALA A 327 -21.17 -30.29 9.63
N GLU A 328 -22.50 -30.33 9.53
CA GLU A 328 -23.42 -29.37 10.17
C GLU A 328 -23.47 -29.40 11.72
N GLU A 329 -22.68 -30.25 12.40
CA GLU A 329 -22.84 -30.51 13.84
C GLU A 329 -21.64 -30.03 14.72
N SER A 330 -20.63 -29.37 14.13
CA SER A 330 -19.56 -28.68 14.87
C SER A 330 -19.98 -27.30 15.41
N SER A 331 -19.28 -26.76 16.42
CA SER A 331 -19.52 -25.41 16.91
C SER A 331 -18.27 -24.73 17.48
N VAL A 332 -18.16 -23.42 17.24
CA VAL A 332 -17.09 -22.56 17.76
C VAL A 332 -17.70 -21.41 18.55
N LYS A 333 -17.15 -21.09 19.71
CA LYS A 333 -17.52 -19.90 20.51
C LYS A 333 -16.30 -19.09 20.87
N ILE A 334 -16.38 -17.77 20.71
CA ILE A 334 -15.28 -16.84 21.02
C ILE A 334 -15.79 -15.72 21.90
N GLY A 335 -15.27 -15.64 23.14
CA GLY A 335 -15.65 -14.61 24.13
C GLY A 335 -17.13 -14.60 24.57
N SER A 336 -17.94 -15.47 23.98
CA SER A 336 -19.41 -15.48 24.00
C SER A 336 -19.94 -16.83 24.50
N THR A 337 -21.21 -16.85 24.94
CA THR A 337 -21.91 -18.11 25.29
C THR A 337 -22.65 -18.74 24.11
N SER A 338 -22.78 -18.02 23.00
CA SER A 338 -23.40 -18.48 21.76
C SER A 338 -22.32 -18.97 20.80
N ALA A 339 -22.67 -19.94 19.95
CA ALA A 339 -21.86 -20.30 18.79
C ALA A 339 -21.83 -19.15 17.81
N LEU A 340 -20.69 -19.00 17.12
CA LEU A 340 -20.58 -18.17 15.93
C LEU A 340 -21.40 -18.80 14.81
N ASP A 341 -22.01 -17.96 13.99
CA ASP A 341 -22.64 -18.37 12.75
C ASP A 341 -21.59 -18.39 11.62
N ASN A 342 -21.82 -19.19 10.56
CA ASN A 342 -20.99 -19.25 9.33
C ASN A 342 -19.51 -19.57 9.57
N VAL A 343 -19.25 -20.44 10.55
CA VAL A 343 -17.93 -21.02 10.77
C VAL A 343 -18.03 -22.54 10.83
N ASP A 344 -17.09 -23.22 10.22
CA ASP A 344 -16.98 -24.67 10.24
C ASP A 344 -15.68 -25.11 10.92
N LEU A 345 -15.75 -26.20 11.68
CA LEU A 345 -14.64 -26.72 12.47
C LEU A 345 -14.44 -28.21 12.18
N ILE A 346 -13.18 -28.63 12.07
CA ILE A 346 -12.77 -30.04 12.10
C ILE A 346 -11.63 -30.20 13.11
N ILE A 347 -11.81 -31.04 14.10
CA ILE A 347 -10.78 -31.53 15.01
C ILE A 347 -10.50 -32.97 14.67
N LYS A 348 -9.56 -33.21 13.75
CA LYS A 348 -9.26 -34.56 13.30
C LYS A 348 -8.50 -35.34 14.36
N ALA A 349 -9.04 -36.45 14.83
CA ALA A 349 -8.36 -37.32 15.78
C ALA A 349 -8.49 -38.82 15.46
N THR A 350 -7.72 -39.62 16.20
CA THR A 350 -7.91 -41.08 16.30
C THR A 350 -7.84 -41.48 17.77
N ASN A 351 -8.65 -42.46 18.18
CA ASN A 351 -8.61 -42.96 19.55
C ASN A 351 -8.39 -44.48 19.62
N THR A 352 -7.93 -44.91 20.79
CA THR A 352 -8.03 -46.29 21.27
C THR A 352 -8.92 -46.31 22.52
N SER A 353 -8.92 -47.40 23.30
CA SER A 353 -9.68 -47.41 24.55
C SER A 353 -9.12 -46.50 25.64
N ASP A 354 -7.83 -46.15 25.55
CA ASP A 354 -7.08 -45.52 26.65
C ASP A 354 -6.31 -44.26 26.18
N GLU A 355 -6.34 -43.91 24.90
CA GLU A 355 -5.49 -42.85 24.33
C GLU A 355 -6.17 -42.17 23.14
N LEU A 356 -6.10 -40.84 23.07
CA LEU A 356 -6.51 -40.00 21.94
C LEU A 356 -5.27 -39.39 21.26
N ARG A 357 -5.34 -39.24 19.93
CA ARG A 357 -4.32 -38.61 19.09
C ARG A 357 -4.95 -37.59 18.14
N ILE A 358 -4.83 -36.30 18.45
CA ILE A 358 -5.30 -35.20 17.59
C ILE A 358 -4.27 -34.95 16.50
N SER A 359 -4.67 -34.97 15.23
CA SER A 359 -3.81 -34.79 14.07
C SER A 359 -3.78 -33.34 13.60
N TYR A 360 -4.93 -32.68 13.52
CA TYR A 360 -5.02 -31.27 13.15
C TYR A 360 -6.34 -30.66 13.64
N ILE A 361 -6.36 -29.33 13.70
CA ILE A 361 -7.56 -28.51 13.86
C ILE A 361 -7.66 -27.64 12.61
N LYS A 362 -8.82 -27.64 11.96
CA LYS A 362 -9.16 -26.73 10.87
C LYS A 362 -10.36 -25.89 11.24
N PHE A 363 -10.29 -24.61 10.94
CA PHE A 363 -11.36 -23.65 11.15
C PHE A 363 -11.57 -22.91 9.83
N GLN A 364 -12.80 -22.87 9.34
CA GLN A 364 -13.15 -22.14 8.13
C GLN A 364 -14.17 -21.06 8.48
N ALA A 365 -13.94 -19.84 8.01
CA ALA A 365 -14.89 -18.75 8.09
C ALA A 365 -15.53 -18.53 6.71
N VAL A 366 -16.84 -18.37 6.69
CA VAL A 366 -17.64 -18.14 5.48
C VAL A 366 -18.40 -16.83 5.65
N THR A 367 -18.55 -16.08 4.56
CA THR A 367 -19.36 -14.87 4.57
C THR A 367 -20.84 -15.19 4.76
N ASP A 368 -21.56 -14.28 5.40
CA ASP A 368 -23.01 -14.34 5.61
C ASP A 368 -23.78 -13.36 4.72
N THR A 369 -23.04 -12.49 4.03
CA THR A 369 -23.49 -11.51 3.05
C THR A 369 -22.30 -11.04 2.22
N GLU A 370 -22.55 -10.13 1.28
CA GLU A 370 -21.50 -9.50 0.48
C GLU A 370 -20.71 -8.48 1.32
N TYR A 371 -19.38 -8.49 1.21
CA TYR A 371 -18.51 -7.51 1.86
C TYR A 371 -17.71 -6.69 0.86
N TRP A 372 -17.84 -5.37 0.98
CA TRP A 372 -17.20 -4.38 0.11
C TRP A 372 -16.16 -3.59 0.92
N VAL A 373 -14.89 -3.99 0.82
CA VAL A 373 -13.81 -3.37 1.59
C VAL A 373 -13.09 -2.32 0.72
N PRO A 374 -13.24 -1.00 0.98
CA PRO A 374 -12.62 0.03 0.18
C PRO A 374 -11.12 0.16 0.50
N ALA A 375 -10.38 0.80 -0.41
CA ALA A 375 -8.95 1.03 -0.24
C ALA A 375 -8.59 1.72 1.09
N GLY A 376 -7.55 1.20 1.74
CA GLY A 376 -7.04 1.65 3.04
C GLY A 376 -7.74 1.03 4.25
N LYS A 377 -8.61 0.03 4.06
CA LYS A 377 -9.38 -0.61 5.13
C LYS A 377 -9.12 -2.11 5.27
N GLY A 378 -9.43 -2.63 6.46
CA GLY A 378 -9.39 -4.06 6.78
C GLY A 378 -10.79 -4.68 6.82
N LEU A 379 -10.90 -5.94 6.43
CA LEU A 379 -12.14 -6.71 6.37
C LEU A 379 -12.89 -6.71 7.71
N LYS A 380 -12.19 -6.80 8.83
CA LYS A 380 -12.82 -6.80 10.17
C LYS A 380 -13.72 -5.60 10.46
N GLU A 381 -13.48 -4.45 9.82
CA GLU A 381 -14.33 -3.27 10.00
C GLU A 381 -15.74 -3.47 9.41
N PHE A 382 -15.93 -4.46 8.53
CA PHE A 382 -17.14 -4.68 7.74
C PHE A 382 -17.94 -5.92 8.18
N LEU A 383 -17.31 -6.89 8.84
CA LEU A 383 -17.95 -8.11 9.32
C LEU A 383 -19.06 -7.82 10.36
N GLU A 384 -20.22 -8.48 10.24
CA GLU A 384 -21.27 -8.40 11.27
C GLU A 384 -20.81 -9.01 12.60
N GLU A 385 -20.09 -10.15 12.54
CA GLU A 385 -19.42 -10.81 13.67
C GLU A 385 -17.89 -10.87 13.42
N PRO A 386 -17.10 -9.84 13.80
CA PRO A 386 -15.64 -9.84 13.62
C PRO A 386 -14.91 -11.00 14.29
N GLU A 387 -15.54 -11.62 15.29
CA GLU A 387 -15.03 -12.79 15.99
C GLU A 387 -14.78 -14.00 15.07
N VAL A 388 -15.43 -14.09 13.89
CA VAL A 388 -15.14 -15.15 12.90
C VAL A 388 -13.69 -15.16 12.44
N MET A 389 -12.94 -14.08 12.65
CA MET A 389 -11.49 -14.03 12.40
C MET A 389 -10.66 -14.80 13.43
N LEU A 390 -11.26 -15.52 14.38
CA LEU A 390 -10.62 -16.37 15.40
C LEU A 390 -9.77 -15.62 16.46
N SER A 391 -9.14 -14.51 16.09
CA SER A 391 -8.32 -13.65 16.95
C SER A 391 -8.36 -12.18 16.51
N GLU A 392 -8.31 -11.27 17.47
CA GLU A 392 -8.22 -9.81 17.24
C GLU A 392 -6.89 -9.37 16.62
N THR A 393 -5.89 -10.25 16.62
CA THR A 393 -4.50 -9.93 16.29
C THR A 393 -4.22 -9.81 14.80
N TRP A 394 -5.14 -10.12 13.89
CA TRP A 394 -4.85 -10.11 12.45
C TRP A 394 -6.04 -9.63 11.61
N ASP A 395 -5.78 -9.28 10.34
CA ASP A 395 -6.79 -8.78 9.39
C ASP A 395 -6.36 -8.98 7.92
N ILE A 396 -7.32 -8.91 6.99
CA ILE A 396 -7.10 -8.82 5.54
C ILE A 396 -7.32 -7.37 5.13
N VAL A 397 -6.27 -6.71 4.67
CA VAL A 397 -6.26 -5.27 4.40
C VAL A 397 -6.11 -5.01 2.91
N TYR A 398 -7.07 -4.27 2.34
CA TYR A 398 -6.95 -3.74 0.99
C TYR A 398 -6.26 -2.38 1.03
N ALA A 399 -5.03 -2.27 0.52
CA ALA A 399 -4.25 -1.04 0.53
C ALA A 399 -4.49 -0.13 -0.68
N GLY A 400 -5.27 -0.58 -1.66
CA GLY A 400 -5.56 0.14 -2.90
C GLY A 400 -4.72 -0.31 -4.10
N LEU A 401 -4.93 0.37 -5.22
CA LEU A 401 -4.21 0.12 -6.48
C LEU A 401 -2.79 0.73 -6.48
N MET A 402 -1.85 0.01 -7.10
CA MET A 402 -0.47 0.47 -7.33
C MET A 402 -0.45 1.81 -8.09
N LYS A 403 0.53 2.66 -7.79
CA LYS A 403 0.72 3.95 -8.47
C LYS A 403 1.72 3.82 -9.61
N THR A 404 1.24 3.62 -10.83
CA THR A 404 2.10 3.28 -11.98
C THR A 404 2.57 4.48 -12.81
N GLY A 405 1.99 5.66 -12.57
CA GLY A 405 2.06 6.76 -13.53
C GLY A 405 1.18 6.45 -14.75
N THR A 406 0.72 7.49 -15.45
CA THR A 406 -0.22 7.33 -16.57
C THR A 406 0.16 8.24 -17.72
N THR A 407 -0.30 7.87 -18.92
CA THR A 407 -0.51 8.77 -20.05
C THR A 407 -2.01 8.90 -20.30
N ASP A 408 -2.43 10.05 -20.81
CA ASP A 408 -3.82 10.25 -21.22
C ASP A 408 -3.96 9.96 -22.73
N ILE A 409 -5.06 9.29 -23.10
CA ILE A 409 -5.57 9.16 -24.46
C ILE A 409 -6.98 9.75 -24.45
N GLU A 410 -7.26 10.73 -25.30
CA GLU A 410 -8.53 11.46 -25.26
C GLU A 410 -9.17 11.60 -26.63
N PHE A 411 -10.48 11.30 -26.73
CA PHE A 411 -11.31 11.69 -27.86
C PHE A 411 -12.24 12.82 -27.42
N ASN A 412 -11.98 14.01 -27.92
CA ASN A 412 -12.74 15.21 -27.57
C ASN A 412 -13.42 15.78 -28.81
N SER A 413 -14.65 16.23 -28.67
CA SER A 413 -15.32 16.98 -29.73
C SER A 413 -14.59 18.30 -30.02
N VAL A 414 -14.53 18.66 -31.31
CA VAL A 414 -14.04 19.97 -31.77
C VAL A 414 -15.18 20.85 -32.28
N SER A 415 -16.27 20.23 -32.68
CA SER A 415 -17.54 20.82 -33.09
C SER A 415 -18.66 19.81 -32.84
N ASP A 416 -19.89 20.17 -33.19
CA ASP A 416 -21.03 19.25 -33.23
C ASP A 416 -20.80 18.10 -34.24
N GLU A 417 -19.88 18.30 -35.19
CA GLU A 417 -19.66 17.46 -36.36
C GLU A 417 -18.32 16.70 -36.34
N GLY A 418 -17.51 16.77 -35.28
CA GLY A 418 -16.18 16.15 -35.34
C GLY A 418 -15.41 16.00 -34.03
N TYR A 419 -14.40 15.13 -34.08
CA TYR A 419 -13.54 14.73 -32.98
C TYR A 419 -12.06 14.89 -33.29
N LYS A 420 -11.29 15.17 -32.24
CA LYS A 420 -9.83 15.07 -32.22
C LYS A 420 -9.38 13.98 -31.25
N LEU A 421 -8.25 13.36 -31.57
CA LEU A 421 -7.52 12.45 -30.70
C LEU A 421 -6.33 13.18 -30.06
N THR A 422 -6.20 13.11 -28.74
CA THR A 422 -5.00 13.52 -28.01
C THR A 422 -4.30 12.27 -27.47
N PHE A 423 -3.00 12.14 -27.67
CA PHE A 423 -2.20 11.08 -27.03
C PHE A 423 -0.73 11.51 -26.90
N THR A 424 0.03 10.83 -26.04
CA THR A 424 1.49 10.98 -25.97
C THR A 424 2.15 9.75 -26.57
N ASN A 425 3.16 9.90 -27.42
CA ASN A 425 3.86 8.77 -28.04
C ASN A 425 4.96 8.18 -27.13
N VAL A 426 5.63 7.11 -27.59
CA VAL A 426 6.72 6.43 -26.86
C VAL A 426 7.83 7.39 -26.40
N ASP A 427 8.18 8.41 -27.19
CA ASP A 427 9.22 9.40 -26.88
C ASP A 427 8.77 10.49 -25.87
N GLY A 428 7.49 10.51 -25.49
CA GLY A 428 6.92 11.51 -24.60
C GLY A 428 6.46 12.79 -25.31
N ASP A 429 6.36 12.78 -26.64
CA ASP A 429 5.82 13.88 -27.43
C ASP A 429 4.28 13.80 -27.46
N GLU A 430 3.61 14.90 -27.11
CA GLU A 430 2.15 15.01 -27.10
C GLU A 430 1.62 15.43 -28.49
N TYR A 431 0.60 14.71 -28.96
CA TYR A 431 -0.06 14.90 -30.24
C TYR A 431 -1.52 15.27 -30.04
N VAL A 432 -1.99 16.26 -30.80
CA VAL A 432 -3.40 16.62 -30.94
C VAL A 432 -3.78 16.49 -32.41
N VAL A 433 -4.49 15.43 -32.74
CA VAL A 433 -4.74 14.96 -34.11
C VAL A 433 -6.20 15.18 -34.47
N PRO A 434 -6.53 15.92 -35.53
CA PRO A 434 -7.87 15.89 -36.11
C PRO A 434 -8.18 14.47 -36.57
N TYR A 435 -9.21 13.83 -36.01
CA TYR A 435 -9.44 12.41 -36.21
C TYR A 435 -10.62 12.13 -37.13
N LEU A 436 -11.79 12.68 -36.84
CA LEU A 436 -13.03 12.34 -37.54
C LEU A 436 -13.92 13.57 -37.68
N HIS A 437 -14.57 13.72 -38.83
CA HIS A 437 -15.57 14.74 -39.11
C HIS A 437 -16.72 14.15 -39.95
N SER A 438 -17.96 14.57 -39.71
CA SER A 438 -19.14 14.23 -40.55
C SER A 438 -19.45 15.38 -41.51
N ASP A 439 -19.61 15.08 -42.80
CA ASP A 439 -20.14 16.04 -43.78
C ASP A 439 -21.67 16.02 -43.74
N ILE A 440 -22.26 17.06 -43.11
CA ILE A 440 -23.71 17.22 -42.90
C ILE A 440 -24.55 17.07 -44.19
N ASP A 441 -24.00 17.40 -45.36
CA ASP A 441 -24.80 17.41 -46.59
C ASP A 441 -25.05 15.99 -47.14
N ASP A 442 -24.16 15.03 -46.86
CA ASP A 442 -24.24 13.63 -47.33
C ASP A 442 -24.25 12.58 -46.19
N TYR A 443 -24.09 12.99 -44.92
CA TYR A 443 -24.00 12.13 -43.71
C TYR A 443 -22.83 11.13 -43.72
N ASP A 444 -21.81 11.40 -44.54
CA ASP A 444 -20.63 10.54 -44.66
C ASP A 444 -19.55 11.00 -43.66
N PHE A 445 -18.80 10.04 -43.08
CA PHE A 445 -17.66 10.33 -42.22
C PHE A 445 -16.35 10.46 -43.02
N ALA A 446 -15.48 11.35 -42.57
CA ALA A 446 -14.13 11.50 -43.08
C ALA A 446 -13.08 11.54 -41.98
N PHE A 447 -11.95 10.87 -42.20
CA PHE A 447 -10.80 10.96 -41.30
C PHE A 447 -10.05 12.29 -41.50
N GLY A 448 -9.89 13.05 -40.42
CA GLY A 448 -9.24 14.36 -40.42
C GLY A 448 -10.12 15.47 -39.85
N SER A 449 -9.97 16.67 -40.38
CA SER A 449 -10.85 17.83 -40.10
C SER A 449 -11.82 18.08 -41.26
N ASP A 450 -12.58 19.17 -41.16
CA ASP A 450 -13.43 19.71 -42.22
C ASP A 450 -12.66 20.06 -43.51
N ASP A 451 -11.47 20.65 -43.35
CA ASP A 451 -10.66 21.10 -44.48
C ASP A 451 -9.58 20.09 -44.94
N ASP A 452 -9.03 19.27 -44.02
CA ASP A 452 -7.78 18.52 -44.22
C ASP A 452 -7.94 17.04 -43.83
N ARG A 453 -7.45 16.10 -44.65
CA ARG A 453 -7.55 14.64 -44.39
C ARG A 453 -6.47 14.13 -43.44
N LEU A 454 -6.74 13.03 -42.74
CA LEU A 454 -5.76 12.23 -41.98
C LEU A 454 -5.49 10.90 -42.70
N ILE A 455 -4.22 10.60 -42.98
CA ILE A 455 -3.79 9.39 -43.69
C ILE A 455 -2.89 8.54 -42.79
N TYR A 456 -3.23 7.28 -42.59
CA TYR A 456 -2.43 6.33 -41.82
C TYR A 456 -2.38 4.94 -42.45
N THR A 457 -2.82 4.83 -43.70
CA THR A 457 -2.71 3.62 -44.51
C THR A 457 -1.98 3.95 -45.81
N GLU A 458 -1.01 3.11 -46.15
CA GLU A 458 -0.30 3.20 -47.41
C GLU A 458 -1.19 2.81 -48.59
N TYR A 459 -0.95 3.44 -49.73
CA TYR A 459 -1.59 3.11 -50.99
C TYR A 459 -0.56 3.11 -52.12
N ASN A 460 -0.67 2.13 -53.02
CA ASN A 460 0.17 2.03 -54.22
C ASN A 460 -0.60 1.37 -55.38
N ASP A 461 -0.81 2.07 -56.50
CA ASP A 461 -1.29 1.45 -57.74
C ASP A 461 -0.11 0.84 -58.53
N ILE A 462 0.23 -0.40 -58.19
CA ILE A 462 1.36 -1.16 -58.74
C ILE A 462 1.24 -1.44 -60.26
N ASP A 463 0.07 -1.28 -60.88
CA ASP A 463 -0.13 -1.62 -62.29
C ASP A 463 0.36 -0.54 -63.29
N ASP A 464 0.69 0.68 -62.81
CA ASP A 464 1.36 1.71 -63.61
C ASP A 464 2.39 2.54 -62.80
N PRO A 465 3.64 2.06 -62.63
CA PRO A 465 4.70 2.79 -61.91
C PRO A 465 5.20 4.06 -62.63
N GLN A 466 4.49 4.55 -63.65
CA GLN A 466 4.66 5.84 -64.31
C GLN A 466 3.44 6.77 -64.11
N SER A 467 2.35 6.29 -63.49
CA SER A 467 1.16 7.06 -63.07
C SER A 467 1.42 7.76 -61.74
N VAL A 468 2.35 8.68 -61.76
CA VAL A 468 2.45 9.87 -60.90
C VAL A 468 1.18 10.74 -60.71
N ASN A 469 -0.01 10.21 -61.00
CA ASN A 469 -1.28 10.77 -60.54
C ASN A 469 -1.77 10.08 -59.26
N ASP A 470 -1.03 9.08 -58.77
CA ASP A 470 -1.39 8.28 -57.61
C ASP A 470 -0.68 8.88 -56.38
N THR A 471 -1.09 10.09 -56.00
CA THR A 471 -0.57 10.80 -54.83
C THR A 471 -1.71 11.31 -53.97
N PHE A 472 -1.61 11.12 -52.65
CA PHE A 472 -2.77 10.98 -51.76
C PHE A 472 -2.76 11.89 -50.53
N ILE A 473 -1.56 12.25 -50.06
CA ILE A 473 -1.41 13.25 -49.00
C ILE A 473 -1.41 14.60 -49.69
N SER A 474 -2.58 15.24 -49.74
CA SER A 474 -2.77 16.58 -50.27
C SER A 474 -2.03 17.64 -49.45
N ASP A 475 -1.79 18.80 -50.07
CA ASP A 475 -1.29 19.96 -49.31
C ASP A 475 -2.22 20.20 -48.12
N ASP A 476 -1.62 20.50 -46.98
CA ASP A 476 -2.25 20.64 -45.67
C ASP A 476 -2.75 19.35 -44.99
N ALA A 477 -2.76 18.19 -45.64
CA ALA A 477 -3.17 16.92 -45.03
C ALA A 477 -2.22 16.42 -43.92
N TYR A 478 -2.80 15.69 -42.97
CA TYR A 478 -2.12 15.00 -41.88
C TYR A 478 -1.79 13.56 -42.27
N PHE A 479 -0.68 13.03 -41.78
CA PHE A 479 -0.33 11.63 -41.97
C PHE A 479 0.49 11.06 -40.83
N VAL A 480 0.38 9.75 -40.61
CA VAL A 480 1.10 9.01 -39.57
C VAL A 480 2.31 8.33 -40.19
N VAL A 481 3.46 8.43 -39.52
CA VAL A 481 4.67 7.67 -39.85
C VAL A 481 5.18 6.93 -38.63
N SER A 482 5.80 5.77 -38.82
CA SER A 482 6.47 5.00 -37.78
C SER A 482 7.91 4.67 -38.15
N ASP A 483 8.76 4.48 -37.16
CA ASP A 483 10.16 4.12 -37.44
C ASP A 483 10.31 2.64 -37.89
N LYS A 484 9.26 1.83 -37.80
CA LYS A 484 9.19 0.43 -38.27
C LYS A 484 7.73 0.02 -38.45
N GLU A 485 7.51 -1.11 -39.15
CA GLU A 485 6.22 -1.80 -39.22
C GLU A 485 5.61 -1.95 -37.82
N THR A 486 4.34 -1.56 -37.70
CA THR A 486 3.57 -1.62 -36.46
C THR A 486 2.64 -2.83 -36.43
N ASP A 487 2.45 -3.44 -35.26
CA ASP A 487 1.64 -4.65 -35.09
C ASP A 487 0.63 -4.48 -33.96
N ALA A 488 -0.67 -4.58 -34.28
CA ALA A 488 -1.74 -4.42 -33.29
C ALA A 488 -1.80 -5.55 -32.25
N ASP A 489 -1.19 -6.72 -32.52
CA ASP A 489 -1.31 -7.92 -31.70
C ASP A 489 -0.09 -8.16 -30.77
N THR A 490 1.02 -7.44 -30.95
CA THR A 490 2.27 -7.67 -30.19
C THR A 490 2.80 -6.40 -29.54
N VAL A 491 3.65 -6.52 -28.51
CA VAL A 491 4.28 -5.33 -27.93
C VAL A 491 5.12 -4.63 -28.98
N ASP A 492 4.73 -3.39 -29.24
CA ASP A 492 5.39 -2.53 -30.21
C ASP A 492 6.10 -1.37 -29.51
N ASP A 493 7.40 -1.25 -29.77
CA ASP A 493 8.21 -0.10 -29.36
C ASP A 493 8.43 0.90 -30.51
N ALA A 494 7.60 0.84 -31.57
CA ALA A 494 7.65 1.78 -32.68
C ALA A 494 7.45 3.22 -32.19
N ILE A 495 8.29 4.11 -32.69
CA ILE A 495 8.10 5.55 -32.49
C ILE A 495 7.21 6.04 -33.62
N THR A 496 5.98 6.43 -33.27
CA THR A 496 5.00 6.95 -34.21
C THR A 496 4.92 8.47 -34.11
N ARG A 497 4.83 9.16 -35.24
CA ARG A 497 4.65 10.61 -35.32
C ARG A 497 3.51 10.97 -36.26
N VAL A 498 2.79 12.04 -35.93
CA VAL A 498 1.78 12.63 -36.80
C VAL A 498 2.32 13.90 -37.43
N LEU A 499 2.44 13.89 -38.76
CA LEU A 499 3.02 14.95 -39.56
C LEU A 499 1.94 15.64 -40.39
N ARG A 500 2.24 16.86 -40.85
CA ARG A 500 1.45 17.63 -41.81
C ARG A 500 2.29 17.97 -43.03
N TYR A 501 1.76 17.71 -44.22
CA TYR A 501 2.35 18.21 -45.46
C TYR A 501 2.00 19.69 -45.62
N LYS A 502 2.97 20.57 -45.34
CA LYS A 502 2.69 22.01 -45.16
C LYS A 502 2.74 22.84 -46.43
N SER A 503 3.61 22.46 -47.36
CA SER A 503 3.77 23.16 -48.65
C SER A 503 4.82 22.51 -49.54
N ILE A 504 4.71 22.78 -50.84
CA ILE A 504 5.76 22.51 -51.83
C ILE A 504 6.17 23.78 -52.57
N THR A 505 7.48 23.89 -52.85
CA THR A 505 8.04 24.91 -53.75
C THR A 505 8.73 24.23 -54.93
N THR A 506 8.00 24.07 -56.04
CA THR A 506 8.50 23.35 -57.23
C THR A 506 9.68 24.02 -57.92
N SER A 507 9.81 25.35 -57.79
CA SER A 507 10.95 26.09 -58.35
C SER A 507 12.28 25.78 -57.67
N SER A 508 12.27 25.50 -56.36
CA SER A 508 13.44 25.08 -55.58
C SER A 508 13.48 23.58 -55.30
N LYS A 509 12.42 22.85 -55.70
CA LYS A 509 12.21 21.42 -55.44
C LYS A 509 12.31 21.07 -53.96
N VAL A 510 11.53 21.76 -53.14
CA VAL A 510 11.50 21.55 -51.68
C VAL A 510 10.06 21.29 -51.25
N VAL A 511 9.86 20.25 -50.45
CA VAL A 511 8.63 19.94 -49.70
C VAL A 511 8.88 20.30 -48.23
N THR A 512 7.89 20.89 -47.57
CA THR A 512 7.94 21.21 -46.14
C THR A 512 6.97 20.34 -45.38
N PHE A 513 7.47 19.69 -44.33
CA PHE A 513 6.68 18.90 -43.39
C PHE A 513 6.72 19.55 -42.02
N GLU A 514 5.65 19.42 -41.25
CA GLU A 514 5.55 19.85 -39.86
C GLU A 514 5.16 18.66 -38.99
N ASP A 515 5.87 18.45 -37.90
CA ASP A 515 5.45 17.55 -36.83
C ASP A 515 4.40 18.28 -36.00
N LEU A 516 3.29 17.64 -35.69
CA LEU A 516 2.29 18.25 -34.81
C LEU A 516 2.83 18.48 -33.40
N ALA A 517 3.88 17.75 -32.98
CA ALA A 517 4.62 18.03 -31.74
C ALA A 517 5.54 19.28 -31.84
N GLY A 518 5.65 19.92 -33.00
CA GLY A 518 6.23 21.26 -33.19
C GLY A 518 7.55 21.34 -33.98
N SER A 519 8.10 20.20 -34.42
CA SER A 519 9.25 20.15 -35.34
C SER A 519 8.85 20.47 -36.78
N SER A 520 9.82 20.81 -37.64
CA SER A 520 9.56 20.96 -39.08
C SER A 520 10.79 20.62 -39.92
N TRP A 521 10.53 20.08 -41.11
CA TRP A 521 11.55 19.70 -42.08
C TRP A 521 11.31 20.37 -43.41
N SER A 522 12.38 20.80 -44.07
CA SER A 522 12.36 21.17 -45.49
C SER A 522 13.22 20.20 -46.26
N VAL A 523 12.58 19.32 -47.03
CA VAL A 523 13.21 18.20 -47.72
C VAL A 523 13.30 18.52 -49.21
N SER A 524 14.49 18.35 -49.79
CA SER A 524 14.68 18.53 -51.23
C SER A 524 14.31 17.26 -51.98
N TYR A 525 13.64 17.39 -53.12
CA TYR A 525 13.35 16.28 -54.03
C TYR A 525 14.07 16.45 -55.38
N ILE A 526 14.26 15.34 -56.09
CA ILE A 526 14.83 15.30 -57.45
C ILE A 526 13.74 14.96 -58.46
N GLY A 527 14.03 14.91 -59.77
CA GLY A 527 13.01 14.58 -60.78
C GLY A 527 11.98 15.69 -61.04
N THR A 528 10.91 15.36 -61.75
CA THR A 528 9.81 16.25 -62.15
C THR A 528 8.53 15.76 -61.49
N PRO A 529 7.80 16.63 -60.75
CA PRO A 529 6.48 16.28 -60.22
C PRO A 529 5.61 15.72 -61.33
N GLY A 530 4.84 14.68 -61.07
CA GLY A 530 4.06 14.08 -62.13
C GLY A 530 4.91 13.28 -63.14
N THR A 531 6.11 12.80 -62.79
CA THR A 531 6.86 11.85 -63.65
C THR A 531 7.84 10.95 -62.89
N ASP A 532 8.77 11.55 -62.16
CA ASP A 532 9.90 10.87 -61.51
C ASP A 532 10.38 11.63 -60.26
N ALA A 533 9.52 12.48 -59.68
CA ALA A 533 9.90 13.26 -58.52
C ALA A 533 9.89 12.41 -57.25
N GLU A 534 11.04 12.35 -56.59
CA GLU A 534 11.24 11.58 -55.37
C GLU A 534 12.12 12.33 -54.36
N GLY A 535 11.89 12.09 -53.08
CA GLY A 535 12.70 12.58 -51.97
C GLY A 535 12.71 11.61 -50.79
N ASP A 536 13.62 11.86 -49.85
CA ASP A 536 13.79 11.04 -48.65
C ASP A 536 13.52 11.92 -47.42
N LEU A 537 12.39 11.73 -46.77
CA LEU A 537 12.07 12.33 -45.47
C LEU A 537 12.72 11.48 -44.36
N ILE A 538 13.46 12.11 -43.46
CA ILE A 538 14.14 11.38 -42.36
C ILE A 538 13.48 11.75 -41.03
N VAL A 539 12.82 10.77 -40.43
CA VAL A 539 12.11 10.87 -39.13
C VAL A 539 12.67 9.79 -38.22
N ASP A 540 13.05 10.15 -37.00
CA ASP A 540 13.65 9.23 -36.00
C ASP A 540 14.81 8.36 -36.52
N GLY A 541 15.55 8.87 -37.52
CA GLY A 541 16.68 8.18 -38.14
C GLY A 541 16.30 7.15 -39.21
N LYS A 542 15.01 7.00 -39.52
CA LYS A 542 14.46 6.16 -40.58
C LYS A 542 14.09 6.98 -41.80
N THR A 543 14.06 6.33 -42.96
CA THR A 543 13.87 6.99 -44.25
C THR A 543 12.48 6.65 -44.77
N HIS A 544 11.64 7.67 -44.86
CA HIS A 544 10.34 7.64 -45.49
C HIS A 544 10.50 8.17 -46.90
N LYS A 545 10.50 7.26 -47.88
CA LYS A 545 10.59 7.65 -49.28
C LYS A 545 9.25 8.26 -49.71
N PHE A 546 9.31 9.44 -50.34
CA PHE A 546 8.13 10.06 -50.92
C PHE A 546 8.28 10.35 -52.40
N TYR A 547 7.15 10.32 -53.11
CA TYR A 547 7.01 10.74 -54.50
C TYR A 547 6.07 11.95 -54.60
N VAL A 548 6.30 12.80 -55.59
CA VAL A 548 5.51 14.03 -55.80
C VAL A 548 4.68 13.93 -57.07
N GLY A 549 3.36 14.09 -56.92
CA GLY A 549 2.37 14.04 -57.99
C GLY A 549 2.41 15.24 -58.93
N ASP A 550 1.59 15.25 -59.98
CA ASP A 550 1.44 16.42 -60.87
C ASP A 550 0.50 17.49 -60.29
N GLU A 551 0.48 18.67 -60.89
CA GLU A 551 -0.56 19.68 -60.68
C GLU A 551 -1.84 19.25 -61.40
N SER A 552 -2.92 18.95 -60.68
CA SER A 552 -4.19 18.57 -61.30
C SER A 552 -4.87 19.77 -61.96
N ALA A 553 -5.47 19.56 -63.14
CA ALA A 553 -6.21 20.60 -63.86
C ALA A 553 -7.67 20.77 -63.38
N THR A 554 -8.13 19.96 -62.43
CA THR A 554 -9.52 19.86 -61.98
C THR A 554 -9.58 19.70 -60.46
N ASP A 555 -9.40 20.80 -59.73
CA ASP A 555 -9.68 20.97 -58.28
C ASP A 555 -9.22 19.85 -57.30
N ALA A 556 -8.38 18.91 -57.74
CA ALA A 556 -7.92 17.77 -56.95
C ALA A 556 -6.45 17.96 -56.61
N GLU A 557 -6.18 18.47 -55.41
CA GLU A 557 -4.96 18.20 -54.64
C GLU A 557 -3.62 18.47 -55.38
N ASP A 558 -3.27 19.76 -55.51
CA ASP A 558 -2.05 20.22 -56.17
C ASP A 558 -0.78 19.57 -55.59
N TYR A 559 -0.09 18.72 -56.37
CA TYR A 559 1.17 18.08 -55.99
C TYR A 559 1.11 17.26 -54.69
N ALA A 560 0.07 16.43 -54.55
CA ALA A 560 -0.04 15.49 -53.44
C ALA A 560 1.19 14.53 -53.38
N LEU A 561 1.33 13.83 -52.26
CA LEU A 561 2.44 12.91 -52.00
C LEU A 561 1.98 11.46 -51.86
N SER A 562 2.81 10.52 -52.31
CA SER A 562 2.79 9.11 -51.89
C SER A 562 4.04 8.87 -51.05
N ILE A 563 3.89 8.27 -49.85
CA ILE A 563 4.96 8.17 -48.85
C ILE A 563 4.95 6.76 -48.26
N ASP A 564 6.15 6.19 -48.09
CA ASP A 564 6.44 5.02 -47.23
C ASP A 564 6.24 5.44 -45.77
N LEU A 565 5.17 4.97 -45.15
CA LEU A 565 4.71 5.41 -43.83
C LEU A 565 5.39 4.64 -42.71
N ASP A 566 5.71 3.36 -42.89
CA ASP A 566 6.25 2.49 -41.84
C ASP A 566 7.78 2.30 -41.89
N ALA A 567 8.43 2.91 -42.88
CA ALA A 567 9.86 2.85 -43.14
C ALA A 567 10.40 1.43 -43.42
N ASP A 568 9.57 0.52 -43.92
CA ASP A 568 10.00 -0.81 -44.39
C ASP A 568 10.76 -0.75 -45.74
N GLY A 569 10.62 0.38 -46.46
CA GLY A 569 11.29 0.69 -47.71
C GLY A 569 10.47 0.39 -48.97
N ASP A 570 9.26 -0.15 -48.81
CA ASP A 570 8.26 -0.34 -49.84
C ASP A 570 7.05 0.61 -49.57
N ILE A 571 6.14 0.72 -50.53
CA ILE A 571 4.85 1.39 -50.33
C ILE A 571 3.82 0.38 -50.80
N VAL A 572 3.01 -0.15 -49.89
CA VAL A 572 2.13 -1.28 -50.17
C VAL A 572 0.68 -0.93 -49.85
N ASP A 573 -0.19 -1.09 -50.85
CA ASP A 573 -1.61 -0.82 -50.69
C ASP A 573 -2.23 -1.61 -49.53
N GLY A 574 -2.82 -0.88 -48.58
CA GLY A 574 -3.48 -1.41 -47.39
C GLY A 574 -2.59 -1.62 -46.17
N THR A 575 -1.30 -1.28 -46.22
CA THR A 575 -0.42 -1.32 -45.03
C THR A 575 -0.78 -0.18 -44.09
N GLN A 576 -1.31 -0.51 -42.91
CA GLN A 576 -1.72 0.46 -41.90
C GLN A 576 -0.57 0.73 -40.91
N VAL A 577 -0.42 1.99 -40.50
CA VAL A 577 0.44 2.40 -39.38
C VAL A 577 -0.42 2.69 -38.17
N TYR A 578 -0.21 1.94 -37.09
CA TYR A 578 -0.85 2.17 -35.80
C TYR A 578 -0.13 3.27 -35.02
N LEU A 579 -0.83 3.92 -34.07
CA LEU A 579 -0.19 4.85 -33.14
C LEU A 579 0.24 4.10 -31.88
N VAL A 580 1.45 4.36 -31.39
CA VAL A 580 1.98 3.72 -30.17
C VAL A 580 2.15 4.77 -29.07
N THR A 581 1.48 4.53 -27.95
CA THR A 581 1.40 5.49 -26.85
C THR A 581 2.56 5.36 -25.85
N HIS A 582 2.73 6.39 -25.02
CA HIS A 582 3.60 6.37 -23.87
C HIS A 582 3.08 5.38 -22.82
N GLY A 583 3.63 4.17 -22.78
CA GLY A 583 3.08 3.07 -21.96
C GLY A 583 2.77 1.82 -22.78
N GLY A 584 2.82 1.92 -24.12
CA GLY A 584 2.76 0.76 -25.02
C GLY A 584 1.37 0.38 -25.51
N ALA A 585 0.32 1.13 -25.16
CA ALA A 585 -1.00 0.94 -25.78
C ALA A 585 -0.92 1.25 -27.27
N ILE A 586 -1.62 0.46 -28.08
CA ILE A 586 -1.67 0.60 -29.54
C ILE A 586 -3.04 1.17 -29.91
N ILE A 587 -3.08 2.25 -30.69
CA ILE A 587 -4.33 2.86 -31.17
C ILE A 587 -4.50 2.50 -32.65
N ASP A 588 -5.52 1.70 -32.93
CA ASP A 588 -6.08 1.47 -34.25
C ASP A 588 -7.20 2.48 -34.52
N LEU A 589 -7.01 3.30 -35.56
CA LEU A 589 -7.94 4.37 -35.96
C LEU A 589 -9.06 3.87 -36.91
N GLY A 590 -9.13 2.57 -37.16
CA GLY A 590 -10.07 1.95 -38.08
C GLY A 590 -9.51 1.81 -39.50
N ALA A 591 -10.29 1.23 -40.41
CA ALA A 591 -9.82 0.97 -41.78
C ALA A 591 -9.99 2.19 -42.70
N GLN A 592 -8.94 2.52 -43.47
CA GLN A 592 -9.04 3.46 -44.59
C GLN A 592 -9.26 2.73 -45.90
N THR A 593 -10.16 3.26 -46.74
CA THR A 593 -10.36 2.75 -48.09
C THR A 593 -10.10 3.85 -49.11
N PHE A 594 -9.42 3.49 -50.18
CA PHE A 594 -9.09 4.41 -51.26
C PHE A 594 -9.86 4.05 -52.52
N ASP A 595 -10.26 5.06 -53.27
CA ASP A 595 -10.94 4.87 -54.55
C ASP A 595 -9.95 4.43 -55.66
N ALA A 596 -10.46 4.22 -56.88
CA ALA A 596 -9.63 3.79 -58.02
C ALA A 596 -8.64 4.86 -58.52
N ASN A 597 -8.66 6.07 -57.95
CA ASN A 597 -7.70 7.14 -58.19
C ASN A 597 -6.83 7.39 -56.95
N GLY A 598 -6.92 6.53 -55.93
CA GLY A 598 -6.21 6.63 -54.66
C GLY A 598 -6.68 7.75 -53.75
N ILE A 599 -7.82 8.37 -54.01
CA ILE A 599 -8.40 9.37 -53.10
C ILE A 599 -8.99 8.64 -51.90
N LEU A 600 -8.69 9.10 -50.68
CA LEU A 600 -9.31 8.58 -49.47
C LEU A 600 -10.82 8.78 -49.56
N ALA A 601 -11.57 7.67 -49.56
CA ALA A 601 -13.01 7.70 -49.67
C ALA A 601 -13.65 8.07 -48.33
N ASP A 602 -14.72 8.88 -48.39
CA ASP A 602 -15.59 9.07 -47.25
C ASP A 602 -16.33 7.77 -46.92
N ILE A 603 -16.65 7.58 -45.65
CA ILE A 603 -17.31 6.39 -45.11
C ILE A 603 -18.81 6.66 -45.11
N GLY A 604 -19.55 5.84 -45.83
CA GLY A 604 -21.00 5.99 -46.01
C GLY A 604 -21.78 6.04 -44.68
N ASP A 605 -22.85 6.83 -44.65
CA ASP A 605 -23.79 7.00 -43.52
C ASP A 605 -24.32 5.71 -42.86
N ASP A 606 -24.41 4.62 -43.61
CA ASP A 606 -24.84 3.29 -43.12
C ASP A 606 -23.74 2.51 -42.33
N LEU A 607 -22.52 3.06 -42.16
CA LEU A 607 -21.37 2.38 -41.55
C LEU A 607 -20.86 3.13 -40.29
N ASN A 608 -20.77 2.41 -39.17
CA ASN A 608 -20.15 2.93 -37.95
C ASN A 608 -18.63 2.99 -38.11
N VAL A 609 -18.01 4.08 -37.64
CA VAL A 609 -16.56 4.20 -37.53
C VAL A 609 -16.14 3.71 -36.15
N SER A 610 -15.09 2.89 -36.07
CA SER A 610 -14.57 2.38 -34.80
C SER A 610 -13.09 2.67 -34.65
N ALA A 611 -12.68 3.08 -33.47
CA ALA A 611 -11.29 3.05 -33.02
C ALA A 611 -11.14 1.97 -31.96
N VAL A 612 -9.97 1.32 -31.92
CA VAL A 612 -9.64 0.29 -30.92
C VAL A 612 -8.33 0.66 -30.25
N ILE A 613 -8.32 0.66 -28.92
CA ILE A 613 -7.09 0.77 -28.14
C ILE A 613 -6.79 -0.60 -27.57
N SER A 614 -5.62 -1.15 -27.91
CA SER A 614 -5.19 -2.47 -27.48
C SER A 614 -4.07 -2.37 -26.45
N THR A 615 -4.21 -3.13 -25.36
CA THR A 615 -3.14 -3.46 -24.43
C THR A 615 -2.53 -4.80 -24.87
N PRO A 616 -1.32 -4.83 -25.44
CA PRO A 616 -0.70 -6.08 -25.88
C PRO A 616 -0.42 -7.05 -24.73
N VAL A 617 -0.51 -8.35 -25.01
CA VAL A 617 -0.34 -9.42 -24.00
C VAL A 617 1.02 -9.38 -23.30
N ASP A 618 2.11 -8.97 -23.96
CA ASP A 618 3.43 -8.95 -23.32
C ASP A 618 3.61 -7.75 -22.35
N LEU A 619 2.61 -6.87 -22.20
CA LEU A 619 2.62 -5.83 -21.15
C LEU A 619 2.13 -6.37 -19.79
N PHE A 620 1.38 -7.46 -19.79
CA PHE A 620 0.89 -8.10 -18.57
C PHE A 620 2.00 -8.92 -17.90
N ASP A 621 1.93 -9.06 -16.59
CA ASP A 621 2.83 -9.85 -15.77
C ASP A 621 2.62 -11.36 -15.97
N GLU A 622 1.40 -11.76 -16.27
CA GLU A 622 1.01 -13.08 -16.78
C GLU A 622 0.27 -13.01 -18.13
N ASP A 623 0.07 -14.15 -18.80
CA ASP A 623 -0.57 -14.20 -20.13
C ASP A 623 -2.11 -14.18 -19.98
N PRO A 624 -2.80 -13.06 -20.32
CA PRO A 624 -4.26 -12.97 -20.22
C PRO A 624 -5.01 -13.79 -21.29
N GLY A 625 -4.28 -14.48 -22.18
CA GLY A 625 -4.83 -15.31 -23.25
C GLY A 625 -5.20 -14.54 -24.53
N ALA A 626 -5.47 -13.24 -24.44
CA ALA A 626 -5.67 -12.33 -25.57
C ALA A 626 -5.36 -10.88 -25.16
N ALA A 627 -5.08 -10.01 -26.14
CA ALA A 627 -4.94 -8.59 -25.87
C ALA A 627 -6.25 -8.02 -25.31
N GLU A 628 -6.13 -7.17 -24.29
CA GLU A 628 -7.25 -6.41 -23.76
C GLU A 628 -7.53 -5.23 -24.70
N THR A 629 -8.80 -4.91 -24.93
CA THR A 629 -9.21 -3.85 -25.87
C THR A 629 -10.22 -2.89 -25.27
N ILE A 630 -10.10 -1.62 -25.65
CA ILE A 630 -11.13 -0.60 -25.48
C ILE A 630 -11.67 -0.26 -26.87
N GLU A 631 -12.93 -0.61 -27.14
CA GLU A 631 -13.58 -0.36 -28.43
C GLU A 631 -14.47 0.88 -28.36
N ILE A 632 -14.23 1.80 -29.30
CA ILE A 632 -14.89 3.12 -29.36
C ILE A 632 -15.62 3.21 -30.68
N PHE A 633 -16.93 3.45 -30.63
CA PHE A 633 -17.78 3.63 -31.80
C PHE A 633 -18.18 5.08 -31.97
N PHE A 634 -18.15 5.57 -33.20
CA PHE A 634 -18.62 6.89 -33.59
C PHE A 634 -19.87 6.73 -34.46
N GLU A 635 -20.93 7.43 -34.08
CA GLU A 635 -22.24 7.35 -34.74
C GLU A 635 -22.77 8.75 -35.05
N ASP A 636 -23.40 8.89 -36.22
CA ASP A 636 -24.11 10.11 -36.60
C ASP A 636 -25.52 10.08 -36.01
N VAL A 637 -25.80 11.01 -35.10
CA VAL A 637 -27.10 11.15 -34.47
C VAL A 637 -28.00 12.00 -35.35
N SER A 638 -28.57 11.35 -36.37
CA SER A 638 -29.45 11.89 -37.43
C SER A 638 -30.63 12.79 -37.02
N ALA A 639 -30.90 12.95 -35.73
CA ALA A 639 -31.96 13.83 -35.23
C ALA A 639 -31.52 15.29 -35.03
N ASP A 640 -30.22 15.53 -34.77
CA ASP A 640 -29.68 16.83 -34.36
C ASP A 640 -28.40 17.26 -35.12
N ASP A 641 -27.98 16.49 -36.14
CA ASP A 641 -26.75 16.72 -36.92
C ASP A 641 -25.48 16.71 -36.03
N GLU A 642 -25.41 15.78 -35.08
CA GLU A 642 -24.32 15.66 -34.09
C GLU A 642 -23.61 14.29 -34.20
N VAL A 643 -22.27 14.28 -34.12
CA VAL A 643 -21.49 13.05 -33.99
C VAL A 643 -21.32 12.71 -32.52
N SER A 644 -21.76 11.51 -32.13
CA SER A 644 -21.54 10.98 -30.78
C SER A 644 -20.47 9.88 -30.79
N LEU A 645 -19.87 9.66 -29.63
CA LEU A 645 -19.05 8.47 -29.37
C LEU A 645 -19.68 7.62 -28.28
N ASP A 646 -19.44 6.31 -28.37
CA ASP A 646 -19.83 5.31 -27.38
C ASP A 646 -18.71 4.29 -27.14
N VAL A 647 -18.55 3.86 -25.89
CA VAL A 647 -17.58 2.81 -25.51
C VAL A 647 -18.34 1.51 -25.26
N THR A 648 -18.05 0.48 -26.04
CA THR A 648 -18.75 -0.82 -25.92
C THR A 648 -17.98 -1.85 -25.13
N THR A 649 -16.65 -1.72 -25.08
CA THR A 649 -15.74 -2.53 -24.26
C THR A 649 -14.69 -1.60 -23.64
N PRO A 650 -14.37 -1.73 -22.34
CA PRO A 650 -15.02 -2.57 -21.33
C PRO A 650 -16.48 -2.18 -21.08
N ALA A 651 -17.19 -2.97 -20.25
CA ALA A 651 -18.54 -2.61 -19.83
C ALA A 651 -18.49 -1.38 -18.91
N MET A 652 -19.15 -0.29 -19.32
CA MET A 652 -19.15 0.98 -18.59
C MET A 652 -20.23 1.03 -17.51
N GLN A 653 -19.93 1.65 -16.37
CA GLN A 653 -20.83 1.86 -15.23
C GLN A 653 -21.15 3.35 -15.07
N THR A 654 -22.43 3.70 -14.93
CA THR A 654 -22.84 5.09 -14.71
C THR A 654 -22.42 5.59 -13.33
N ASP A 655 -21.82 6.77 -13.27
CA ASP A 655 -21.38 7.44 -12.05
C ASP A 655 -22.58 7.91 -11.22
N ASP A 656 -22.64 7.49 -9.95
CA ASP A 656 -23.68 7.85 -9.00
C ASP A 656 -23.66 9.34 -8.63
N ALA A 657 -22.48 9.95 -8.66
CA ALA A 657 -22.32 11.37 -8.39
C ALA A 657 -22.81 12.25 -9.56
N ASN A 658 -22.76 11.73 -10.79
CA ASN A 658 -23.15 12.45 -12.00
C ASN A 658 -23.47 11.50 -13.16
N ASP A 659 -24.76 11.35 -13.45
CA ASP A 659 -25.32 10.48 -14.50
C ASP A 659 -24.92 10.81 -15.95
N ASN A 660 -24.13 11.87 -16.17
CA ASN A 660 -23.53 12.18 -17.47
C ASN A 660 -22.15 11.55 -17.64
N TYR A 661 -21.65 10.83 -16.64
CA TYR A 661 -20.37 10.10 -16.71
C TYR A 661 -20.62 8.61 -16.62
N ASP A 662 -20.03 7.87 -17.53
CA ASP A 662 -19.88 6.43 -17.44
C ASP A 662 -18.39 6.11 -17.29
N LYS A 663 -18.06 5.13 -16.45
CA LYS A 663 -16.69 4.82 -16.03
C LYS A 663 -16.44 3.33 -16.00
N ALA A 664 -15.21 2.93 -16.28
CA ALA A 664 -14.74 1.55 -16.13
C ALA A 664 -13.25 1.50 -15.82
N MET A 665 -12.78 0.35 -15.35
CA MET A 665 -11.36 0.04 -15.29
C MET A 665 -11.11 -1.31 -15.94
N THR A 666 -10.07 -1.38 -16.77
CA THR A 666 -9.66 -2.63 -17.42
C THR A 666 -8.78 -3.47 -16.48
N ASP A 667 -8.51 -4.74 -16.83
CA ASP A 667 -7.68 -5.66 -16.03
C ASP A 667 -6.21 -5.18 -15.96
N TYR A 668 -5.71 -4.56 -17.03
CA TYR A 668 -4.41 -3.86 -17.02
C TYR A 668 -4.40 -2.62 -16.10
N GLY A 669 -5.60 -2.14 -15.74
CA GLY A 669 -5.87 -0.99 -14.89
C GLY A 669 -5.95 0.34 -15.65
N ALA A 670 -6.29 0.31 -16.95
CA ALA A 670 -6.64 1.52 -17.69
C ALA A 670 -7.99 2.06 -17.20
N TYR A 671 -7.98 3.32 -16.77
CA TYR A 671 -9.20 3.98 -16.30
C TYR A 671 -9.89 4.68 -17.45
N VAL A 672 -11.13 4.30 -17.74
CA VAL A 672 -11.94 4.81 -18.86
C VAL A 672 -13.05 5.69 -18.28
N GLU A 673 -13.13 6.94 -18.72
CA GLU A 673 -14.17 7.90 -18.34
C GLU A 673 -14.80 8.48 -19.60
N GLN A 674 -16.06 8.13 -19.86
CA GLN A 674 -16.88 8.69 -20.92
C GLN A 674 -17.82 9.74 -20.33
N PHE A 675 -17.80 10.95 -20.89
CA PHE A 675 -18.83 11.95 -20.64
C PHE A 675 -19.87 11.86 -21.76
N ASN A 676 -21.12 11.59 -21.41
CA ASN A 676 -22.23 11.37 -22.33
C ASN A 676 -23.49 12.10 -21.83
N PRO A 677 -23.61 13.42 -22.06
CA PRO A 677 -24.72 14.20 -21.53
C PRO A 677 -26.02 13.99 -22.31
N GLU A 678 -27.18 14.26 -21.67
CA GLU A 678 -28.49 14.25 -22.37
C GLU A 678 -28.55 15.22 -23.57
N SER A 679 -27.70 16.25 -23.57
CA SER A 679 -27.58 17.22 -24.67
C SER A 679 -26.16 17.78 -24.74
N GLY A 680 -25.60 17.86 -25.94
CA GLY A 680 -24.22 18.28 -26.20
C GLY A 680 -23.33 17.09 -26.53
N GLN A 681 -22.05 17.36 -26.79
CA GLN A 681 -21.14 16.36 -27.33
C GLN A 681 -20.56 15.45 -26.24
N SER A 682 -20.43 14.18 -26.59
CA SER A 682 -19.71 13.19 -25.80
C SER A 682 -18.21 13.41 -25.86
N SER A 683 -17.49 12.92 -24.86
CA SER A 683 -16.02 12.87 -24.85
C SER A 683 -15.54 11.65 -24.11
N LEU A 684 -14.34 11.18 -24.45
CA LEU A 684 -13.71 10.04 -23.80
C LEU A 684 -12.32 10.42 -23.31
N LYS A 685 -12.03 10.07 -22.06
CA LYS A 685 -10.70 10.10 -21.48
C LYS A 685 -10.31 8.69 -21.03
N ILE A 686 -9.11 8.27 -21.40
CA ILE A 686 -8.51 7.02 -20.94
C ILE A 686 -7.18 7.36 -20.25
N GLU A 687 -7.08 7.07 -18.96
CA GLU A 687 -5.82 7.16 -18.22
C GLU A 687 -5.11 5.81 -18.29
N PHE A 688 -4.19 5.68 -19.23
CA PHE A 688 -3.47 4.44 -19.52
C PHE A 688 -2.22 4.30 -18.63
N PRO A 689 -2.07 3.20 -17.86
CA PRO A 689 -0.90 2.94 -17.01
C PRO A 689 0.41 2.81 -17.79
N LEU A 690 1.51 3.38 -17.29
CA LEU A 690 2.84 3.19 -17.91
C LEU A 690 3.42 1.79 -17.70
N VAL A 691 2.92 1.10 -16.68
CA VAL A 691 3.14 -0.32 -16.36
C VAL A 691 1.83 -0.84 -15.76
N GLN A 692 1.56 -2.14 -15.87
CA GLN A 692 0.35 -2.76 -15.34
C GLN A 692 0.08 -2.34 -13.89
N ARG A 693 -1.17 -1.95 -13.62
CA ARG A 693 -1.60 -1.47 -12.31
C ARG A 693 -2.14 -2.63 -11.49
N GLY A 694 -1.27 -3.25 -10.70
CA GLY A 694 -1.69 -4.26 -9.75
C GLY A 694 -2.48 -3.71 -8.56
N VAL A 695 -3.12 -4.64 -7.87
CA VAL A 695 -3.90 -4.50 -6.65
C VAL A 695 -3.02 -4.89 -5.46
N GLN A 696 -3.22 -4.26 -4.30
CA GLN A 696 -2.42 -4.54 -3.11
C GLN A 696 -3.29 -4.98 -1.92
N VAL A 697 -3.34 -6.29 -1.69
CA VAL A 697 -4.03 -6.91 -0.54
C VAL A 697 -2.99 -7.57 0.36
N PHE A 698 -3.16 -7.41 1.67
CA PHE A 698 -2.23 -7.94 2.68
C PHE A 698 -2.96 -8.74 3.75
N VAL A 699 -2.38 -9.86 4.15
CA VAL A 699 -2.66 -10.45 5.46
C VAL A 699 -1.74 -9.75 6.46
N THR A 700 -2.31 -9.19 7.52
CA THR A 700 -1.58 -8.42 8.53
C THR A 700 -1.81 -8.97 9.91
N ALA A 701 -0.81 -8.90 10.79
CA ALA A 701 -0.91 -9.32 12.18
C ALA A 701 -0.19 -8.35 13.14
N GLY A 702 -0.66 -8.32 14.38
CA GLY A 702 -0.24 -7.37 15.41
C GLY A 702 -0.57 -5.91 15.04
N THR A 703 0.29 -5.00 15.46
CA THR A 703 0.19 -3.59 15.08
C THR A 703 0.94 -3.37 13.78
N VAL A 704 0.22 -2.90 12.75
CA VAL A 704 0.79 -2.56 11.44
C VAL A 704 0.56 -1.09 11.10
N GLU A 705 1.48 -0.50 10.34
CA GLU A 705 1.33 0.82 9.73
C GLU A 705 1.30 0.68 8.21
N VAL A 706 0.21 1.16 7.58
CA VAL A 706 0.07 1.19 6.12
C VAL A 706 0.55 2.54 5.60
N HIS A 707 1.50 2.52 4.67
CA HIS A 707 1.95 3.70 3.94
C HIS A 707 1.56 3.58 2.47
N GLU A 708 0.83 4.56 1.96
CA GLU A 708 0.47 4.62 0.54
C GLU A 708 1.70 4.73 -0.36
N GLY A 709 1.63 4.07 -1.52
CA GLY A 709 2.59 4.26 -2.59
C GLY A 709 2.52 5.68 -3.16
N SER A 710 3.67 6.31 -3.41
CA SER A 710 3.71 7.65 -4.01
C SER A 710 3.69 7.59 -5.54
N THR A 711 2.92 8.50 -6.17
CA THR A 711 2.83 8.69 -7.63
C THR A 711 4.03 9.45 -8.22
N THR A 712 5.03 9.84 -7.44
CA THR A 712 6.29 10.32 -8.02
C THR A 712 6.97 9.16 -8.70
N SER A 713 6.62 8.97 -9.99
CA SER A 713 7.21 8.04 -10.96
C SER A 713 8.55 7.49 -10.51
N GLY A 714 8.55 6.21 -10.12
CA GLY A 714 9.71 5.49 -9.61
C GLY A 714 9.67 5.22 -8.11
N GLY A 715 9.36 3.97 -7.73
CA GLY A 715 9.43 3.47 -6.35
C GLY A 715 10.60 4.07 -5.56
N ALA A 716 10.26 4.84 -4.53
CA ALA A 716 11.26 5.53 -3.71
C ALA A 716 12.01 4.51 -2.86
N ILE A 717 13.28 4.28 -3.18
CA ILE A 717 14.17 3.57 -2.25
C ILE A 717 14.55 4.58 -1.17
N THR A 718 13.95 4.42 0.01
CA THR A 718 14.30 5.16 1.22
C THR A 718 15.69 4.74 1.67
N THR A 719 16.72 5.54 1.35
CA THR A 719 18.07 5.29 1.85
C THR A 719 18.29 6.06 3.14
N THR A 720 18.40 5.34 4.25
CA THR A 720 18.83 5.91 5.53
C THR A 720 20.35 5.99 5.54
N THR A 721 20.90 7.18 5.32
CA THR A 721 22.35 7.40 5.42
C THR A 721 22.67 8.08 6.74
N VAL A 722 23.52 7.45 7.55
CA VAL A 722 24.07 8.09 8.75
C VAL A 722 24.89 9.31 8.32
N ASN A 723 24.55 10.49 8.81
CA ASN A 723 25.32 11.72 8.63
C ASN A 723 26.41 11.76 9.72
N PRO A 724 27.68 11.41 9.39
CA PRO A 724 28.72 11.32 10.40
C PRO A 724 28.98 12.69 11.03
N ILE A 725 28.88 12.76 12.35
CA ILE A 725 29.18 13.96 13.10
C ILE A 725 30.69 14.18 13.08
N ALA A 726 31.11 15.39 12.66
CA ALA A 726 32.53 15.71 12.48
C ALA A 726 33.34 15.52 13.77
N VAL A 727 34.58 15.05 13.62
CA VAL A 727 35.55 14.92 14.71
C VAL A 727 35.74 16.25 15.47
N GLY A 728 35.81 16.18 16.79
CA GLY A 728 35.85 17.37 17.68
C GLY A 728 34.49 17.79 18.24
N LEU A 729 33.53 16.87 18.30
CA LEU A 729 32.25 17.01 18.99
C LEU A 729 32.41 17.40 20.46
N ALA A 730 33.29 16.69 21.16
CA ALA A 730 33.59 16.89 22.56
C ALA A 730 34.76 17.87 22.73
N VAL A 731 34.60 18.83 23.64
CA VAL A 731 35.63 19.81 24.02
C VAL A 731 35.76 19.86 25.54
N LEU A 732 36.93 20.31 26.03
CA LEU A 732 37.09 20.59 27.45
C LEU A 732 36.32 21.86 27.82
N ASP A 733 35.87 21.96 29.07
CA ASP A 733 35.26 23.17 29.64
C ASP A 733 36.11 24.44 29.45
N THR A 734 37.44 24.30 29.48
CA THR A 734 38.40 25.38 29.19
C THR A 734 38.45 25.82 27.72
N GLU A 735 37.93 24.99 26.81
CA GLU A 735 37.87 25.22 25.36
C GLU A 735 36.43 25.41 24.86
N ALA A 736 35.45 25.37 25.77
CA ALA A 736 34.05 25.48 25.45
C ALA A 736 33.71 26.87 24.87
N PRO A 737 32.80 26.95 23.88
CA PRO A 737 32.24 28.22 23.44
C PRO A 737 31.57 28.97 24.60
N ALA A 738 31.38 30.28 24.44
CA ALA A 738 30.63 31.06 25.41
C ALA A 738 29.20 30.49 25.56
N ILE A 739 28.70 30.40 26.79
CA ILE A 739 27.33 29.96 27.07
C ILE A 739 26.33 30.79 26.25
N GLY A 740 25.39 30.12 25.59
CA GLY A 740 24.41 30.73 24.68
C GLY A 740 24.89 30.98 23.25
N SER A 741 26.20 30.83 22.94
CA SER A 741 26.71 31.04 21.58
C SER A 741 26.57 29.84 20.65
N LYS A 742 26.41 28.64 21.20
CA LYS A 742 26.13 27.37 20.52
C LYS A 742 25.37 26.45 21.46
N ASN A 743 24.64 25.48 20.92
CA ASN A 743 24.06 24.42 21.72
C ASN A 743 25.17 23.61 22.42
N MET A 744 24.99 23.28 23.69
CA MET A 744 25.96 22.47 24.44
C MET A 744 25.32 21.47 25.39
N ILE A 745 25.85 20.25 25.41
CA ILE A 745 25.56 19.25 26.44
C ILE A 745 26.75 19.23 27.39
N VAL A 746 26.55 19.72 28.60
CA VAL A 746 27.59 19.91 29.60
C VAL A 746 27.59 18.72 30.55
N VAL A 747 28.62 17.89 30.48
CA VAL A 747 28.76 16.67 31.26
C VAL A 747 29.70 16.89 32.44
N GLY A 748 29.22 16.56 33.64
CA GLY A 748 29.95 16.66 34.89
C GLY A 748 29.50 17.84 35.77
N GLY A 749 29.56 17.63 37.09
CA GLY A 749 29.13 18.61 38.08
C GLY A 749 30.01 19.87 38.16
N PRO A 750 29.52 20.94 38.82
CA PRO A 750 30.18 22.25 38.83
C PRO A 750 31.52 22.27 39.59
N CYS A 751 31.87 21.24 40.36
CA CYS A 751 33.19 21.11 40.97
C CYS A 751 34.32 20.79 39.97
N ILE A 752 33.99 20.15 38.85
CA ILE A 752 34.97 19.64 37.89
C ILE A 752 34.82 20.27 36.49
N ASN A 753 33.68 20.92 36.23
CA ASN A 753 33.35 21.54 34.95
C ASN A 753 32.99 23.02 35.17
N THR A 754 33.84 23.93 34.66
CA THR A 754 33.64 25.38 34.85
C THR A 754 32.42 25.92 34.12
N VAL A 755 31.97 25.27 33.04
CA VAL A 755 30.74 25.63 32.34
C VAL A 755 29.51 25.22 33.17
N ALA A 756 29.53 24.03 33.77
CA ALA A 756 28.49 23.61 34.72
C ALA A 756 28.41 24.56 35.92
N ALA A 757 29.56 25.00 36.46
CA ALA A 757 29.61 26.00 37.53
C ALA A 757 28.93 27.31 37.13
N ALA A 758 29.20 27.80 35.92
CA ALA A 758 28.57 29.01 35.40
C ALA A 758 27.06 28.84 35.14
N LEU A 759 26.61 27.68 34.64
CA LEU A 759 25.19 27.37 34.48
C LEU A 759 24.45 27.40 35.83
N MET A 760 25.08 26.86 36.87
CA MET A 760 24.56 26.78 38.24
C MET A 760 24.78 28.06 39.08
N GLY A 761 25.31 29.13 38.48
CA GLY A 761 25.44 30.44 39.13
C GLY A 761 26.69 30.62 40.01
N ASN A 762 27.74 29.81 39.81
CA ASN A 762 29.04 29.89 40.50
C ASN A 762 28.91 29.89 42.03
N GLN A 763 28.18 28.92 42.56
CA GLN A 763 28.00 28.75 44.00
C GLN A 763 29.34 28.47 44.69
N ALA A 764 29.54 29.03 45.88
CA ALA A 764 30.79 28.84 46.64
C ALA A 764 30.98 27.38 47.10
N ASP A 765 29.86 26.69 47.33
CA ASP A 765 29.81 25.23 47.47
C ASP A 765 29.39 24.62 46.14
N CYS A 766 30.34 23.99 45.44
CA CYS A 766 30.09 23.36 44.15
C CYS A 766 29.36 22.01 44.26
N THR A 767 29.03 21.55 45.46
CA THR A 767 28.21 20.34 45.68
C THR A 767 26.76 20.66 46.03
N ALA A 768 26.44 21.94 46.22
CA ALA A 768 25.09 22.37 46.58
C ALA A 768 24.11 22.02 45.44
N GLY A 769 23.01 21.35 45.82
CA GLY A 769 21.99 20.84 44.89
C GLY A 769 22.26 19.43 44.36
N PHE A 770 23.34 18.75 44.79
CA PHE A 770 23.63 17.37 44.42
C PHE A 770 23.66 16.46 45.66
N GLU A 771 23.02 15.30 45.56
CA GLU A 771 22.96 14.27 46.60
C GLU A 771 23.64 12.99 46.11
N ALA A 772 24.36 12.29 47.00
CA ALA A 772 25.02 11.04 46.65
C ALA A 772 24.02 9.99 46.18
N GLY A 773 24.31 9.32 45.07
CA GLY A 773 23.41 8.34 44.45
C GLY A 773 22.35 8.96 43.53
N LYS A 774 22.42 10.28 43.28
CA LYS A 774 21.50 11.01 42.41
C LYS A 774 22.24 11.91 41.43
N ALA A 775 21.60 12.17 40.31
CA ALA A 775 22.04 13.09 39.29
C ALA A 775 20.88 13.92 38.75
N VAL A 776 21.21 14.99 38.02
CA VAL A 776 20.27 15.94 37.45
C VAL A 776 20.54 16.07 35.96
N ILE A 777 19.47 16.02 35.17
CA ILE A 777 19.45 16.43 33.76
C ILE A 777 18.60 17.69 33.69
N LYS A 778 19.20 18.81 33.25
CA LYS A 778 18.53 20.12 33.29
C LYS A 778 18.75 20.94 32.04
N MET A 779 17.67 21.35 31.40
CA MET A 779 17.66 22.22 30.24
C MET A 779 17.69 23.69 30.66
N PHE A 780 18.68 24.44 30.18
CA PHE A 780 18.78 25.89 30.26
C PHE A 780 18.48 26.49 28.88
N ALA A 781 17.19 26.61 28.55
CA ALA A 781 16.73 27.05 27.25
C ALA A 781 17.26 28.45 26.86
N ASP A 782 17.38 29.38 27.82
CA ASP A 782 17.93 30.72 27.60
C ASP A 782 19.44 30.73 27.30
N LYS A 783 20.11 29.60 27.54
CA LYS A 783 21.56 29.43 27.42
C LYS A 783 21.93 28.40 26.37
N ASN A 784 20.95 27.81 25.68
CA ASN A 784 21.13 26.70 24.74
C ASN A 784 22.01 25.58 25.33
N ALA A 785 21.76 25.21 26.59
CA ALA A 785 22.62 24.28 27.31
C ALA A 785 21.83 23.22 28.07
N LEU A 786 22.22 21.96 27.94
CA LEU A 786 21.72 20.83 28.73
C LEU A 786 22.80 20.42 29.73
N LEU A 787 22.53 20.50 31.02
CA LEU A 787 23.42 20.03 32.08
C LEU A 787 23.12 18.56 32.39
N VAL A 788 24.15 17.73 32.43
CA VAL A 788 24.10 16.33 32.86
C VAL A 788 25.13 16.15 33.97
N ALA A 789 24.68 16.13 35.23
CA ALA A 789 25.58 16.18 36.38
C ALA A 789 25.07 15.36 37.56
N GLY A 790 25.95 14.52 38.13
CA GLY A 790 25.71 13.81 39.37
C GLY A 790 26.62 14.25 40.51
N TYR A 791 26.32 13.80 41.73
CA TYR A 791 27.17 14.07 42.90
C TYR A 791 28.55 13.41 42.77
N SER A 792 28.58 12.18 42.26
CA SER A 792 29.80 11.44 41.93
C SER A 792 29.94 11.21 40.43
N ALA A 793 31.11 10.73 40.02
CA ALA A 793 31.37 10.35 38.63
C ALA A 793 30.50 9.16 38.16
N GLN A 794 30.10 8.28 39.09
CA GLN A 794 29.15 7.20 38.77
C GLN A 794 27.75 7.77 38.53
N ASP A 795 27.32 8.71 39.36
CA ASP A 795 26.00 9.31 39.25
C ASP A 795 25.85 10.06 37.92
N THR A 796 26.90 10.80 37.52
CA THR A 796 26.96 11.47 36.21
C THR A 796 26.90 10.48 35.05
N LEU A 797 27.63 9.36 35.14
CA LEU A 797 27.56 8.29 34.14
C LEU A 797 26.15 7.68 34.04
N GLY A 798 25.46 7.51 35.17
CA GLY A 798 24.07 7.07 35.19
C GLY A 798 23.14 8.02 34.44
N ALA A 799 23.27 9.32 34.67
CA ALA A 799 22.50 10.33 33.93
C ALA A 799 22.84 10.37 32.44
N CYS A 800 24.10 10.20 32.05
CA CYS A 800 24.48 10.06 30.64
C CYS A 800 23.82 8.86 29.98
N ARG A 801 23.69 7.72 30.68
CA ARG A 801 23.03 6.51 30.16
C ARG A 801 21.53 6.66 30.01
N VAL A 802 20.89 7.33 30.96
CA VAL A 802 19.47 7.71 30.85
C VAL A 802 19.25 8.55 29.60
N LEU A 803 20.06 9.60 29.43
CA LEU A 803 19.91 10.52 28.30
C LEU A 803 20.32 9.88 26.95
N ALA A 804 21.26 8.93 26.94
CA ALA A 804 21.60 8.14 25.75
C ALA A 804 20.50 7.13 25.36
N LYS A 805 19.57 6.83 26.27
CA LYS A 805 18.42 5.93 26.07
C LYS A 805 17.12 6.66 26.39
N TYR A 806 17.03 7.92 25.97
CA TYR A 806 15.98 8.84 26.42
C TYR A 806 14.57 8.32 26.16
N GLU A 807 14.37 7.53 25.09
CA GLU A 807 13.07 6.91 24.75
C GLU A 807 12.55 5.92 25.80
N MET A 808 13.43 5.38 26.64
CA MET A 808 13.07 4.44 27.72
C MET A 808 12.67 5.14 29.02
N TYR A 809 12.72 6.47 29.08
CA TYR A 809 12.52 7.24 30.30
C TYR A 809 11.60 8.44 30.09
N ASP A 810 10.72 8.73 31.06
CA ASP A 810 9.90 9.95 31.06
C ASP A 810 10.77 11.19 31.38
N LEU A 811 11.30 11.80 30.34
CA LEU A 811 12.04 13.06 30.41
C LEU A 811 11.12 14.25 30.15
N SER A 812 10.19 14.54 31.05
CA SER A 812 9.29 15.70 30.90
C SER A 812 9.72 16.91 31.75
N GLY A 813 9.42 18.11 31.25
CA GLY A 813 9.74 19.38 31.92
C GLY A 813 11.13 19.93 31.57
N THR A 814 11.66 20.82 32.43
CA THR A 814 12.99 21.45 32.22
C THR A 814 14.10 20.83 33.06
N GLU A 815 13.75 19.93 33.98
CA GLU A 815 14.66 19.30 34.93
C GLU A 815 14.10 17.95 35.37
N VAL A 816 14.96 16.93 35.40
CA VAL A 816 14.64 15.62 35.99
C VAL A 816 15.75 15.17 36.95
N GLU A 817 15.36 14.43 37.98
CA GLU A 817 16.29 13.77 38.91
C GLU A 817 16.47 12.31 38.50
N VAL A 818 17.71 11.89 38.32
CA VAL A 818 18.09 10.50 38.01
C VAL A 818 18.57 9.82 39.28
N ILE A 819 17.98 8.69 39.65
CA ILE A 819 18.49 7.82 40.71
C ILE A 819 19.59 6.94 40.10
N ALA A 820 20.83 7.13 40.55
CA ALA A 820 22.04 6.54 39.95
C ALA A 820 23.00 5.88 40.97
N ALA A 821 22.48 5.52 42.15
CA ALA A 821 23.23 4.79 43.18
C ALA A 821 23.74 3.42 42.69
N ASP A 822 23.05 2.82 41.72
CA ASP A 822 23.44 1.62 41.00
C ASP A 822 23.16 1.78 39.50
N LEU A 823 24.16 1.51 38.66
CA LEU A 823 24.02 1.61 37.21
C LEU A 823 23.16 0.50 36.58
N SER A 824 22.86 -0.58 37.33
CA SER A 824 21.88 -1.60 36.91
C SER A 824 20.43 -1.27 37.26
N ALA A 825 20.18 -0.21 38.04
CA ALA A 825 18.85 0.14 38.55
C ALA A 825 18.58 1.65 38.41
N LEU A 826 18.76 2.17 37.20
CA LEU A 826 18.52 3.58 36.88
C LEU A 826 17.01 3.88 36.79
N SER A 827 16.57 4.98 37.41
CA SER A 827 15.21 5.51 37.27
C SER A 827 15.19 7.04 37.26
N VAL A 828 14.09 7.60 36.77
CA VAL A 828 13.91 9.05 36.61
C VAL A 828 12.68 9.53 37.39
N ASN A 829 12.85 10.62 38.12
CA ASN A 829 11.75 11.36 38.75
C ASN A 829 11.63 12.74 38.07
N THR A 830 10.43 13.08 37.61
CA THR A 830 10.14 14.39 37.04
C THR A 830 10.06 15.45 38.14
N VAL A 831 10.70 16.60 37.94
CA VAL A 831 10.68 17.70 38.89
C VAL A 831 9.59 18.68 38.44
N GLN A 832 8.47 18.73 39.17
CA GLN A 832 7.35 19.66 38.90
C GLN A 832 7.72 21.13 39.12
#